data_AF-A0A3N5XW40-F1
#
_entry.id   AF-A0A3N5XW40-F1
#
_cell.length_a   1.000
_cell.length_b   1.000
_cell.length_c   1.000
_cell.angle_alpha   90.00
_cell.angle_beta   90.00
_cell.angle_gamma   90.00
#
_symmetry.space_group_name_H-M   'P 1'
#
loop_
_entity.id
_entity.type
_entity.pdbx_description
1 polymer ?
#
loop_
_entity_poly.entity_id
_entity_poly.type
_entity_poly.pdbx_seq_one_letter_code
_entity_poly.pdbx_strand_id
1 'polypeptide(L)'
;YFNQSGNRLSEARRLGPFPRVDSLSSVQAVDLQGNGTACLVWSSALPGEARRPVRYMDLMGGQKPHLLVKTVNNLGAETVVQYAPSTRFYLADKRSGKPWITRLPFPVHVVERVETRDLISRNRFVTRYAYHHGYFDGIEREFRGFGLVEQFDTEELAALTDSGDFPDAVNIDAASYVPTVLTRTWFHTGAYIEGSRISRHFEDEYYQEGDESEGVSGLTAEQLQAMLLPDSVLPTTLKHQDGSSIPWDLTAEEIQEACRALRGSVLRREVYALDGTDEEDRPYTATEQNYTIELLQPKADNRHAVFFTHPRESIDFQYERKLIEVGGKKMADPRVKHAMTLEVDGYGNVLKSVAIGYGRRPGLSALEGGDKDKQEQLRIVYTENDVTYPVDQPNDYRGPMTCEARTFELLKLLPDRDLPDITNLFRFDEMASKASQAGDGLHDLPYEDVSASGATTSHPYRRLIEQVRTLYRRNDLAGPLPLGHLDSLAIPFESYKLALTPTLVTAVYGAKVTDGMLADHGRYVHSGDANWWIPSGKVFFHIDPDIENPSSTAPQELTEARAHFFLPRKFVDPFDQSATVDYGPHDLSVIKTEDALSNRLTARIDYRVLQPSLVTDPNGNRAEVAFDALGMMTGTAVMGKASETLGDSLDSSIADPTRAQSDAFIASPRLASANAEESVPSPIARYLLGNATTRVIYDLDRFRRSGEPPVTATIVRETHVHDPAANQLSKIQIGFSYSDGFGREIQKKIQAEPGPVEEGGPVVSPRWVGSGWTVFNNKGKPVRQYEPFFDDTHDFKFGLAEGVSPVLFYDPVERVVATLHPNHTYEKVVFDTWEQTTYDVNDTVTFDPQTDDDVSQFSRLPEADYLPSWHVLRTDPAHAAEAGLKWPDPKTRAAEKKAAAKAAKHANTPSVTHFDSLFRPFLTIVQNKFDRRKPDDTIETIEENYPTRLNLDIEGNQREVTDANDRLVMRYDYDMLGNQVHQVSMEAGGRWMLGDVAGGTLYAWDSRGHTSRTEYDELRRPVRVFVTGADPANPNEELLTERLVYGEQHPEAEERNLRGKLYLHLDQAGASTSEAHDFKGNLLRTARRIAEEYKQAIDWSAVDAVLPADGAAKFIPSAVETVLAPLVEADPFTAQTTYDALNRPTSVTAPDNSVYRPTFNEANLLEKVDVNLRGAVVATPFVSNIDYDA
;
A
#
# COMPACT_ATOMS: atom_id res chain seq x y z
N TYR A 1 -44.73 35.16 10.67
CA TYR A 1 -45.18 33.78 10.92
C TYR A 1 -44.25 32.85 10.16
N PHE A 2 -43.79 31.74 10.75
CA PHE A 2 -43.11 30.68 10.00
C PHE A 2 -44.12 29.65 9.51
N ASN A 3 -43.91 29.12 8.31
CA ASN A 3 -44.71 28.02 7.77
C ASN A 3 -44.22 26.69 8.36
N GLN A 4 -45.07 25.94 9.06
CA GLN A 4 -44.75 24.62 9.61
C GLN A 4 -45.02 23.52 8.58
N SER A 5 -44.18 23.51 7.54
CA SER A 5 -44.22 22.52 6.44
C SER A 5 -45.59 22.38 5.77
N GLY A 6 -46.31 23.49 5.59
CA GLY A 6 -47.61 23.57 4.94
C GLY A 6 -48.82 23.29 5.83
N ASN A 7 -48.63 22.84 7.08
CA ASN A 7 -49.73 22.38 7.94
C ASN A 7 -50.41 23.51 8.72
N ARG A 8 -49.63 24.49 9.17
CA ARG A 8 -50.11 25.68 9.88
C ARG A 8 -49.04 26.75 9.93
N LEU A 9 -49.44 27.95 10.35
CA LEU A 9 -48.52 29.02 10.71
C LEU A 9 -48.10 28.87 12.18
N SER A 10 -46.85 29.19 12.49
CA SER A 10 -46.35 29.32 13.86
C SER A 10 -47.07 30.43 14.63
N GLU A 11 -46.76 30.63 15.91
CA GLU A 11 -47.11 31.90 16.57
C GLU A 11 -46.45 33.10 15.85
N ALA A 12 -47.11 34.26 15.93
CA ALA A 12 -46.65 35.48 15.28
C ALA A 12 -45.38 36.00 15.95
N ARG A 13 -44.26 36.03 15.22
CA ARG A 13 -43.09 36.83 15.62
C ARG A 13 -43.24 38.27 15.14
N ARG A 14 -43.25 39.21 16.08
CA ARG A 14 -43.26 40.66 15.79
C ARG A 14 -41.82 41.14 15.71
N LEU A 15 -41.45 41.72 14.56
CA LEU A 15 -40.15 42.34 14.32
C LEU A 15 -40.28 43.86 14.54
N GLY A 16 -39.22 44.53 15.00
CA GLY A 16 -39.23 45.99 15.10
C GLY A 16 -37.86 46.60 15.39
N PRO A 17 -37.66 47.90 15.09
CA PRO A 17 -38.54 48.80 14.34
C PRO A 17 -38.33 48.74 12.80
N PHE A 18 -39.40 49.00 12.02
CA PHE A 18 -39.40 49.00 10.55
C PHE A 18 -39.36 50.42 9.96
N PRO A 19 -38.92 50.58 8.69
CA PRO A 19 -39.18 51.80 7.92
C PRO A 19 -40.68 52.13 7.86
N ARG A 20 -41.03 53.41 7.70
CA ARG A 20 -42.42 53.86 7.57
C ARG A 20 -43.08 53.17 6.36
N VAL A 21 -44.21 52.52 6.59
CA VAL A 21 -45.04 51.92 5.54
C VAL A 21 -46.27 52.82 5.32
N ASP A 22 -46.38 53.42 4.14
CA ASP A 22 -47.51 54.23 3.69
C ASP A 22 -47.93 53.83 2.26
N SER A 23 -48.98 54.46 1.72
CA SER A 23 -49.52 54.14 0.40
C SER A 23 -48.60 54.48 -0.78
N LEU A 24 -47.49 55.18 -0.54
CA LEU A 24 -46.47 55.54 -1.53
C LEU A 24 -45.18 54.72 -1.39
N SER A 25 -45.09 53.88 -0.35
CA SER A 25 -44.02 52.91 -0.14
C SER A 25 -44.41 51.52 -0.66
N SER A 26 -43.46 50.81 -1.25
CA SER A 26 -43.60 49.40 -1.65
C SER A 26 -42.73 48.52 -0.75
N VAL A 27 -43.26 47.35 -0.37
CA VAL A 27 -42.53 46.33 0.39
C VAL A 27 -42.61 45.01 -0.35
N GLN A 28 -41.47 44.42 -0.68
CA GLN A 28 -41.38 43.16 -1.43
C GLN A 28 -40.47 42.17 -0.71
N ALA A 29 -40.76 40.87 -0.84
CA ALA A 29 -39.85 39.80 -0.43
C ALA A 29 -39.02 39.35 -1.64
N VAL A 30 -37.72 39.64 -1.63
CA VAL A 30 -36.80 39.38 -2.75
C VAL A 30 -35.47 38.88 -2.19
N ASP A 31 -34.86 37.88 -2.82
CA ASP A 31 -33.47 37.50 -2.56
C ASP A 31 -32.52 38.56 -3.14
N LEU A 32 -32.45 39.72 -2.46
CA LEU A 32 -31.65 40.87 -2.88
C LEU A 32 -30.14 40.59 -2.78
N GLN A 33 -29.74 39.74 -1.83
CA GLN A 33 -28.33 39.41 -1.59
C GLN A 33 -27.83 38.23 -2.45
N GLY A 34 -28.74 37.53 -3.14
CA GLY A 34 -28.40 36.35 -3.94
C GLY A 34 -27.92 35.17 -3.08
N ASN A 35 -28.32 35.11 -1.81
CA ASN A 35 -27.90 34.08 -0.85
C ASN A 35 -28.96 32.98 -0.68
N GLY A 36 -29.91 32.88 -1.60
CA GLY A 36 -30.99 31.89 -1.56
C GLY A 36 -32.03 32.12 -0.48
N THR A 37 -32.01 33.27 0.21
CA THR A 37 -32.99 33.63 1.25
C THR A 37 -33.62 35.00 0.95
N ALA A 38 -34.91 35.14 1.25
CA ALA A 38 -35.62 36.37 0.95
C ALA A 38 -35.28 37.49 1.97
N CYS A 39 -34.92 38.66 1.45
CA CYS A 39 -34.92 39.92 2.19
C CYS A 39 -36.29 40.61 2.08
N LEU A 40 -36.70 41.33 3.11
CA LEU A 40 -37.76 42.33 2.97
C LEU A 40 -37.14 43.62 2.42
N VAL A 41 -37.62 44.11 1.30
CA VAL A 41 -37.09 45.30 0.60
C VAL A 41 -38.16 46.38 0.57
N TRP A 42 -37.85 47.54 1.12
CA TRP A 42 -38.68 48.74 1.08
C TRP A 42 -38.16 49.69 0.01
N SER A 43 -39.07 50.22 -0.81
CA SER A 43 -38.77 51.34 -1.70
C SER A 43 -39.78 52.46 -1.57
N SER A 44 -39.33 53.71 -1.64
CA SER A 44 -40.20 54.89 -1.61
C SER A 44 -39.72 55.95 -2.58
N ALA A 45 -40.66 56.49 -3.36
CA ALA A 45 -40.42 57.61 -4.29
C ALA A 45 -40.60 58.99 -3.64
N LEU A 46 -40.82 59.04 -2.32
CA LEU A 46 -41.04 60.31 -1.61
C LEU A 46 -39.77 61.18 -1.60
N PRO A 47 -39.87 62.50 -1.82
CA PRO A 47 -38.72 63.41 -1.77
C PRO A 47 -37.93 63.35 -0.45
N GLY A 48 -38.61 63.09 0.67
CA GLY A 48 -37.98 62.92 1.99
C GLY A 48 -37.09 61.68 2.12
N GLU A 49 -37.24 60.69 1.24
CA GLU A 49 -36.48 59.44 1.22
C GLU A 49 -35.46 59.39 0.07
N ALA A 50 -35.31 60.47 -0.70
CA ALA A 50 -34.46 60.51 -1.90
C ALA A 50 -32.97 60.17 -1.66
N ARG A 51 -32.48 60.31 -0.43
CA ARG A 51 -31.10 59.92 -0.05
C ARG A 51 -30.95 58.42 0.30
N ARG A 52 -32.05 57.71 0.57
CA ARG A 52 -32.10 56.27 0.91
C ARG A 52 -33.38 55.63 0.35
N PRO A 53 -33.58 55.68 -0.99
CA PRO A 53 -34.84 55.30 -1.62
C PRO A 53 -35.13 53.79 -1.52
N VAL A 54 -34.11 52.98 -1.22
CA VAL A 54 -34.21 51.54 -0.97
C VAL A 54 -33.61 51.20 0.38
N ARG A 55 -34.32 50.39 1.17
CA ARG A 55 -33.85 49.80 2.43
C ARG A 55 -34.20 48.32 2.43
N TYR A 56 -33.43 47.47 3.08
CA TYR A 56 -33.77 46.06 3.20
C TYR A 56 -33.48 45.50 4.59
N MET A 57 -34.11 44.37 4.89
CA MET A 57 -33.91 43.59 6.11
C MET A 57 -33.71 42.13 5.70
N ASP A 58 -32.55 41.59 6.08
CA ASP A 58 -32.26 40.17 5.98
C ASP A 58 -32.99 39.43 7.11
N LEU A 59 -33.85 38.49 6.75
CA LEU A 59 -34.64 37.72 7.72
C LEU A 59 -33.87 36.53 8.32
N MET A 60 -32.77 36.10 7.67
CA MET A 60 -32.03 34.88 8.01
C MET A 60 -30.57 35.16 8.40
N GLY A 61 -30.16 36.43 8.45
CA GLY A 61 -28.83 36.83 8.92
C GLY A 61 -27.68 36.34 8.02
N GLY A 62 -27.93 36.24 6.71
CA GLY A 62 -26.93 35.85 5.73
C GLY A 62 -26.66 34.34 5.62
N GLN A 63 -27.26 33.51 6.48
CA GLN A 63 -27.08 32.06 6.46
C GLN A 63 -28.35 31.34 6.05
N LYS A 64 -28.22 30.36 5.15
CA LYS A 64 -29.34 29.50 4.77
C LYS A 64 -29.61 28.48 5.89
N PRO A 65 -30.81 28.49 6.50
CA PRO A 65 -31.14 27.53 7.54
C PRO A 65 -31.31 26.11 6.96
N HIS A 66 -31.27 25.11 7.85
CA HIS A 66 -31.46 23.68 7.54
C HIS A 66 -30.32 23.01 6.74
N LEU A 67 -29.13 23.61 6.71
CA LEU A 67 -27.90 22.97 6.23
C LEU A 67 -27.19 22.21 7.36
N LEU A 68 -26.49 21.12 7.04
CA LEU A 68 -25.65 20.39 8.00
C LEU A 68 -24.34 21.17 8.22
N VAL A 69 -24.20 21.84 9.36
CA VAL A 69 -23.03 22.71 9.64
C VAL A 69 -22.03 22.11 10.62
N LYS A 70 -22.41 21.05 11.36
CA LYS A 70 -21.54 20.42 12.35
C LYS A 70 -21.90 18.94 12.54
N THR A 71 -20.90 18.07 12.63
CA THR A 71 -21.02 16.69 13.11
C THR A 71 -20.07 16.48 14.30
N VAL A 72 -20.50 15.69 15.28
CA VAL A 72 -19.71 15.34 16.48
C VAL A 72 -19.87 13.84 16.70
N ASN A 73 -18.76 13.09 16.70
CA ASN A 73 -18.82 11.64 16.88
C ASN A 73 -18.90 11.20 18.35
N ASN A 74 -18.72 12.13 19.29
CA ASN A 74 -18.65 11.89 20.74
C ASN A 74 -17.45 11.01 21.19
N LEU A 75 -16.49 10.76 20.30
CA LEU A 75 -15.24 10.05 20.58
C LEU A 75 -14.03 10.99 20.60
N GLY A 76 -14.21 12.26 20.23
CA GLY A 76 -13.15 13.27 20.23
C GLY A 76 -13.07 14.09 18.94
N ALA A 77 -13.76 13.70 17.87
CA ALA A 77 -13.73 14.43 16.60
C ALA A 77 -14.97 15.30 16.35
N GLU A 78 -14.73 16.48 15.81
CA GLU A 78 -15.74 17.39 15.29
C GLU A 78 -15.44 17.77 13.83
N THR A 79 -16.46 17.80 12.98
CA THR A 79 -16.35 18.38 11.63
C THR A 79 -17.31 19.55 11.52
N VAL A 80 -16.82 20.70 11.10
CA VAL A 80 -17.58 21.94 10.87
C VAL A 80 -17.58 22.22 9.37
N VAL A 81 -18.77 22.48 8.82
CA VAL A 81 -18.97 22.77 7.40
C VAL A 81 -19.54 24.17 7.25
N GLN A 82 -18.88 25.00 6.45
CA GLN A 82 -19.35 26.33 6.10
C GLN A 82 -19.75 26.37 4.62
N TYR A 83 -20.84 27.08 4.33
CA TYR A 83 -21.41 27.17 3.00
C TYR A 83 -21.40 28.62 2.50
N ALA A 84 -21.24 28.77 1.18
CA ALA A 84 -21.42 30.03 0.48
C ALA A 84 -22.37 29.88 -0.71
N PRO A 85 -23.10 30.93 -1.11
CA PRO A 85 -23.87 30.91 -2.34
C PRO A 85 -22.95 31.06 -3.55
N SER A 86 -23.24 30.34 -4.64
CA SER A 86 -22.51 30.38 -5.90
C SER A 86 -22.40 31.79 -6.52
N THR A 87 -23.38 32.66 -6.21
CA THR A 87 -23.40 34.08 -6.60
C THR A 87 -22.21 34.86 -6.05
N ARG A 88 -21.68 34.50 -4.87
CA ARG A 88 -20.50 35.12 -4.28
C ARG A 88 -19.26 34.92 -5.17
N PHE A 89 -19.03 33.68 -5.59
CA PHE A 89 -17.92 33.34 -6.50
C PHE A 89 -18.10 33.98 -7.88
N TYR A 90 -19.31 33.89 -8.46
CA TYR A 90 -19.63 34.57 -9.72
C TYR A 90 -19.34 36.07 -9.69
N LEU A 91 -19.73 36.76 -8.61
CA LEU A 91 -19.49 38.20 -8.47
C LEU A 91 -18.01 38.52 -8.20
N ALA A 92 -17.28 37.64 -7.51
CA ALA A 92 -15.84 37.78 -7.28
C ALA A 92 -15.09 37.70 -8.63
N ASP A 93 -15.37 36.66 -9.41
CA ASP A 93 -14.76 36.43 -10.72
C ASP A 93 -15.09 37.54 -11.72
N LYS A 94 -16.34 38.00 -11.72
CA LYS A 94 -16.74 39.14 -12.55
C LYS A 94 -16.00 40.43 -12.18
N ARG A 95 -15.69 40.65 -10.90
CA ARG A 95 -14.92 41.83 -10.44
C ARG A 95 -13.43 41.69 -10.72
N SER A 96 -12.88 40.48 -10.71
CA SER A 96 -11.48 40.20 -11.07
C SER A 96 -11.24 40.16 -12.58
N GLY A 97 -12.27 40.39 -13.40
CA GLY A 97 -12.16 40.41 -14.86
C GLY A 97 -12.19 39.02 -15.50
N LYS A 98 -12.56 37.97 -14.76
CA LYS A 98 -12.69 36.58 -15.23
C LYS A 98 -14.16 36.13 -15.26
N PRO A 99 -15.04 36.74 -16.06
CA PRO A 99 -16.47 36.41 -16.03
C PRO A 99 -16.71 34.93 -16.41
N TRP A 100 -17.65 34.28 -15.72
CA TRP A 100 -18.02 32.90 -16.06
C TRP A 100 -18.49 32.78 -17.51
N ILE A 101 -17.98 31.77 -18.22
CA ILE A 101 -18.38 31.39 -19.59
C ILE A 101 -19.88 31.09 -19.64
N THR A 102 -20.37 30.33 -18.67
CA THR A 102 -21.78 29.97 -18.49
C THR A 102 -22.46 30.85 -17.44
N ARG A 103 -23.80 30.84 -17.41
CA ARG A 103 -24.58 31.56 -16.40
C ARG A 103 -25.44 30.61 -15.59
N LEU A 104 -25.55 30.91 -14.30
CA LEU A 104 -26.40 30.20 -13.36
C LEU A 104 -27.55 31.13 -12.90
N PRO A 105 -28.82 30.82 -13.23
CA PRO A 105 -29.94 31.74 -12.98
C PRO A 105 -30.47 31.74 -11.53
N PHE A 106 -29.95 30.86 -10.66
CA PHE A 106 -30.33 30.79 -9.25
C PHE A 106 -29.12 30.47 -8.37
N PRO A 107 -29.09 30.91 -7.10
CA PRO A 107 -28.00 30.60 -6.19
C PRO A 107 -28.00 29.12 -5.78
N VAL A 108 -26.85 28.47 -5.92
CA VAL A 108 -26.57 27.12 -5.38
C VAL A 108 -25.70 27.29 -4.14
N HIS A 109 -26.04 26.62 -3.04
CA HIS A 109 -25.23 26.66 -1.82
C HIS A 109 -24.19 25.56 -1.88
N VAL A 110 -22.93 25.96 -1.92
CA VAL A 110 -21.77 25.08 -2.05
C VAL A 110 -20.96 25.09 -0.76
N VAL A 111 -20.25 24.00 -0.50
CA VAL A 111 -19.35 23.90 0.66
C VAL A 111 -18.14 24.78 0.41
N GLU A 112 -17.98 25.87 1.15
CA GLU A 112 -16.80 26.75 1.01
C GLU A 112 -15.64 26.25 1.86
N ARG A 113 -15.92 25.65 3.01
CA ARG A 113 -14.90 25.25 3.99
C ARG A 113 -15.35 24.03 4.77
N VAL A 114 -14.44 23.08 4.93
CA VAL A 114 -14.56 21.94 5.85
C VAL A 114 -13.43 22.03 6.86
N GLU A 115 -13.76 21.95 8.13
CA GLU A 115 -12.80 21.98 9.22
C GLU A 115 -13.01 20.77 10.11
N THR A 116 -11.96 19.96 10.27
CA THR A 116 -11.97 18.77 11.11
C THR A 116 -11.06 18.99 12.31
N ARG A 117 -11.59 18.76 13.51
CA ARG A 117 -10.92 18.97 14.79
C ARG A 117 -10.84 17.67 15.55
N ASP A 118 -9.68 17.42 16.14
CA ASP A 118 -9.50 16.40 17.16
C ASP A 118 -9.32 17.06 18.52
N LEU A 119 -10.29 16.89 19.40
CA LEU A 119 -10.31 17.48 20.73
C LEU A 119 -9.37 16.77 21.70
N ILE A 120 -8.89 15.56 21.36
CA ILE A 120 -7.97 14.79 22.18
C ILE A 120 -6.52 15.16 21.83
N SER A 121 -6.12 14.93 20.58
CA SER A 121 -4.75 15.24 20.13
C SER A 121 -4.53 16.73 19.81
N ARG A 122 -5.61 17.53 19.82
CA ARG A 122 -5.63 18.97 19.51
C ARG A 122 -5.18 19.31 18.08
N ASN A 123 -5.36 18.36 17.16
CA ASN A 123 -5.10 18.55 15.73
C ASN A 123 -6.28 19.25 15.04
N ARG A 124 -5.98 20.06 14.02
CA ARG A 124 -6.97 20.78 13.21
C ARG A 124 -6.59 20.72 11.74
N PHE A 125 -7.53 20.29 10.91
CA PHE A 125 -7.40 20.19 9.45
C PHE A 125 -8.43 21.08 8.78
N VAL A 126 -8.02 21.83 7.76
CA VAL A 126 -8.90 22.75 7.03
C VAL A 126 -8.74 22.52 5.53
N THR A 127 -9.86 22.37 4.84
CA THR A 127 -9.95 22.40 3.39
C THR A 127 -10.94 23.49 2.98
N ARG A 128 -10.56 24.28 1.97
CA ARG A 128 -11.41 25.35 1.39
C ARG A 128 -11.66 25.07 -0.08
N TYR A 129 -12.81 25.49 -0.59
CA TYR A 129 -13.20 25.36 -1.99
C TYR A 129 -13.64 26.69 -2.61
N ALA A 130 -13.26 26.91 -3.86
CA ALA A 130 -13.82 27.95 -4.72
C ALA A 130 -14.41 27.33 -6.00
N TYR A 131 -15.52 27.90 -6.49
CA TYR A 131 -16.31 27.32 -7.57
C TYR A 131 -16.54 28.32 -8.69
N HIS A 132 -16.36 27.89 -9.94
CA HIS A 132 -16.36 28.75 -11.11
C HIS A 132 -17.16 28.13 -12.27
N HIS A 133 -17.62 28.96 -13.21
CA HIS A 133 -18.31 28.52 -14.44
C HIS A 133 -19.53 27.59 -14.22
N GLY A 134 -20.40 27.93 -13.25
CA GLY A 134 -21.63 27.18 -12.99
C GLY A 134 -22.64 27.22 -14.13
N TYR A 135 -23.14 26.06 -14.55
CA TYR A 135 -24.03 25.92 -15.70
C TYR A 135 -25.40 25.33 -15.34
N PHE A 136 -26.46 25.98 -15.82
CA PHE A 136 -27.82 25.45 -15.82
C PHE A 136 -28.33 25.41 -17.26
N ASP A 137 -28.77 24.23 -17.67
CA ASP A 137 -29.44 24.04 -18.95
C ASP A 137 -30.92 24.43 -18.83
N GLY A 138 -31.34 25.45 -19.57
CA GLY A 138 -32.72 25.93 -19.58
C GLY A 138 -33.71 25.01 -20.32
N ILE A 139 -33.22 24.13 -21.21
CA ILE A 139 -34.05 23.21 -21.99
C ILE A 139 -34.44 22.02 -21.11
N GLU A 140 -33.45 21.26 -20.63
CA GLU A 140 -33.70 20.13 -19.71
C GLU A 140 -34.01 20.56 -18.28
N ARG A 141 -33.82 21.85 -17.96
CA ARG A 141 -34.01 22.44 -16.63
C ARG A 141 -33.16 21.74 -15.57
N GLU A 142 -31.89 21.51 -15.91
CA GLU A 142 -30.92 20.73 -15.14
C GLU A 142 -29.72 21.60 -14.75
N PHE A 143 -29.35 21.61 -13.46
CA PHE A 143 -28.05 22.13 -13.03
C PHE A 143 -26.99 21.06 -13.29
N ARG A 144 -26.01 21.37 -14.14
CA ARG A 144 -25.03 20.38 -14.62
C ARG A 144 -23.69 20.41 -13.89
N GLY A 145 -23.49 21.39 -13.00
CA GLY A 145 -22.27 21.52 -12.19
C GLY A 145 -21.49 22.80 -12.47
N PHE A 146 -20.24 22.81 -12.01
CA PHE A 146 -19.26 23.89 -12.15
C PHE A 146 -18.15 23.45 -13.10
N GLY A 147 -17.66 24.38 -13.92
CA GLY A 147 -16.60 24.09 -14.89
C GLY A 147 -15.19 24.11 -14.31
N LEU A 148 -14.99 24.76 -13.15
CA LEU A 148 -13.74 24.71 -12.38
C LEU A 148 -14.05 24.70 -10.89
N VAL A 149 -13.34 23.85 -10.16
CA VAL A 149 -13.29 23.83 -8.69
C VAL A 149 -11.83 23.96 -8.26
N GLU A 150 -11.54 24.97 -7.44
CA GLU A 150 -10.26 25.09 -6.74
C GLU A 150 -10.42 24.53 -5.32
N GLN A 151 -9.53 23.62 -4.94
CA GLN A 151 -9.42 23.07 -3.59
C GLN A 151 -8.11 23.52 -2.97
N PHE A 152 -8.19 24.09 -1.77
CA PHE A 152 -7.05 24.52 -0.97
C PHE A 152 -6.98 23.60 0.24
N ASP A 153 -5.96 22.75 0.28
CA ASP A 153 -5.72 21.88 1.41
C ASP A 153 -4.68 22.55 2.31
N THR A 154 -5.10 22.90 3.54
CA THR A 154 -4.47 23.73 4.59
C THR A 154 -4.73 25.24 4.49
N GLU A 155 -4.71 25.92 5.64
CA GLU A 155 -4.81 27.39 5.74
C GLU A 155 -3.72 27.96 6.65
N GLU A 156 -3.41 29.26 6.46
CA GLU A 156 -2.53 30.04 7.33
C GLU A 156 -3.08 30.14 8.76
N LEU A 157 -2.30 29.70 9.76
CA LEU A 157 -2.65 29.69 11.18
C LEU A 157 -3.00 31.09 11.75
N ALA A 158 -2.51 32.17 11.14
CA ALA A 158 -2.72 33.53 11.62
C ALA A 158 -4.20 33.97 11.58
N ALA A 159 -5.03 33.38 10.73
CA ALA A 159 -6.47 33.65 10.66
C ALA A 159 -7.31 32.79 11.65
N LEU A 160 -6.68 31.87 12.39
CA LEU A 160 -7.33 30.70 12.98
C LEU A 160 -7.53 30.76 14.51
N THR A 161 -6.89 31.69 15.23
CA THR A 161 -6.94 31.84 16.71
C THR A 161 -8.00 32.83 17.22
N ASP A 162 -8.62 33.65 16.36
CA ASP A 162 -9.53 34.74 16.77
C ASP A 162 -10.94 34.28 17.24
N SER A 163 -11.30 33.00 17.09
CA SER A 163 -12.66 32.52 17.38
C SER A 163 -12.91 32.02 18.80
N GLY A 164 -11.87 31.63 19.56
CA GLY A 164 -11.99 31.17 20.95
C GLY A 164 -12.76 29.87 21.19
N ASP A 165 -13.26 29.20 20.14
CA ASP A 165 -14.13 28.00 20.23
C ASP A 165 -13.36 26.65 20.29
N PHE A 166 -12.04 26.67 20.14
CA PHE A 166 -11.15 25.50 20.23
C PHE A 166 -9.98 25.87 21.15
N PRO A 167 -9.53 25.00 22.08
CA PRO A 167 -8.28 25.22 22.81
C PRO A 167 -7.16 25.48 21.80
N ASP A 168 -6.21 26.37 22.09
CA ASP A 168 -5.08 26.62 21.17
C ASP A 168 -4.53 25.28 20.65
N ALA A 169 -4.33 25.17 19.33
CA ALA A 169 -3.82 23.96 18.71
C ALA A 169 -2.35 23.78 19.12
N VAL A 170 -2.11 23.29 20.33
CA VAL A 170 -0.78 23.20 20.95
C VAL A 170 0.06 22.02 20.43
N ASN A 171 -0.54 21.12 19.64
CA ASN A 171 0.14 19.97 19.04
C ASN A 171 0.45 20.18 17.54
N ILE A 172 0.59 21.44 17.12
CA ILE A 172 1.04 21.86 15.79
C ILE A 172 2.28 22.73 16.01
N ASP A 173 3.46 22.21 15.65
CA ASP A 173 4.73 22.94 15.70
C ASP A 173 4.82 23.91 14.50
N ALA A 174 5.52 25.06 14.61
CA ALA A 174 5.78 25.92 13.44
C ALA A 174 6.58 25.19 12.35
N ALA A 175 7.45 24.24 12.72
CA ALA A 175 8.08 23.30 11.79
C ALA A 175 7.10 22.35 11.11
N SER A 176 5.91 22.17 11.66
CA SER A 176 4.87 21.29 11.14
C SER A 176 3.96 21.96 10.11
N TYR A 177 4.28 23.17 9.64
CA TYR A 177 3.52 23.79 8.56
C TYR A 177 3.95 23.24 7.20
N VAL A 178 3.03 22.56 6.51
CA VAL A 178 3.14 22.37 5.06
C VAL A 178 2.37 23.51 4.38
N PRO A 179 2.96 24.18 3.36
CA PRO A 179 2.26 25.20 2.59
C PRO A 179 0.94 24.72 2.00
N THR A 180 0.08 25.69 1.65
CA THR A 180 -1.25 25.39 1.10
C THR A 180 -1.13 24.74 -0.26
N VAL A 181 -1.69 23.53 -0.39
CA VAL A 181 -1.76 22.84 -1.69
C VAL A 181 -3.01 23.33 -2.41
N LEU A 182 -2.82 23.90 -3.60
CA LEU A 182 -3.92 24.31 -4.48
C LEU A 182 -4.10 23.25 -5.58
N THR A 183 -5.24 22.55 -5.56
CA THR A 183 -5.66 21.70 -6.67
C THR A 183 -6.73 22.41 -7.48
N ARG A 184 -6.45 22.69 -8.76
CA ARG A 184 -7.46 23.17 -9.72
C ARG A 184 -7.98 21.99 -10.53
N THR A 185 -9.29 21.80 -10.59
CA THR A 185 -9.90 20.75 -11.41
C THR A 185 -10.97 21.36 -12.31
N TRP A 186 -10.78 21.25 -13.62
CA TRP A 186 -11.74 21.65 -14.63
C TRP A 186 -12.61 20.47 -15.02
N PHE A 187 -13.91 20.72 -15.17
CA PHE A 187 -14.92 19.72 -15.50
C PHE A 187 -15.72 20.14 -16.72
N HIS A 188 -16.13 19.16 -17.49
CA HIS A 188 -17.08 19.35 -18.55
C HIS A 188 -18.46 19.65 -17.95
N THR A 189 -19.08 20.77 -18.32
CA THR A 189 -20.43 21.13 -17.84
C THR A 189 -21.53 20.60 -18.76
N GLY A 190 -21.15 20.07 -19.93
CA GLY A 190 -22.07 19.67 -20.99
C GLY A 190 -22.67 20.83 -21.78
N ALA A 191 -22.22 22.07 -21.52
CA ALA A 191 -22.71 23.24 -22.23
C ALA A 191 -22.32 23.17 -23.71
N TYR A 192 -23.27 23.43 -24.60
CA TYR A 192 -23.03 23.53 -26.03
C TYR A 192 -22.97 25.01 -26.40
N ILE A 193 -21.76 25.56 -26.43
CA ILE A 193 -21.48 26.98 -26.66
C ILE A 193 -20.62 27.07 -27.93
N GLU A 194 -21.04 27.84 -28.93
CA GLU A 194 -20.27 28.10 -30.17
C GLU A 194 -20.07 26.92 -31.13
N GLY A 195 -20.74 25.79 -30.92
CA GLY A 195 -20.95 24.77 -31.95
C GLY A 195 -19.78 23.85 -32.31
N SER A 196 -18.52 24.31 -32.15
CA SER A 196 -17.31 23.58 -32.54
C SER A 196 -16.31 23.32 -31.41
N ARG A 197 -16.37 24.05 -30.29
CA ARG A 197 -15.57 23.79 -29.08
C ARG A 197 -16.44 22.99 -28.10
N ILE A 198 -15.98 21.82 -27.65
CA ILE A 198 -16.75 20.93 -26.76
C ILE A 198 -16.09 20.89 -25.39
N SER A 199 -14.84 20.46 -25.34
CA SER A 199 -14.02 20.25 -24.15
C SER A 199 -12.98 21.35 -23.93
N ARG A 200 -12.71 22.19 -24.94
CA ARG A 200 -11.66 23.22 -24.90
C ARG A 200 -12.14 24.62 -24.51
N HIS A 201 -13.25 24.70 -23.78
CA HIS A 201 -13.78 25.99 -23.30
C HIS A 201 -12.86 26.69 -22.30
N PHE A 202 -12.01 25.92 -21.59
CA PHE A 202 -11.15 26.42 -20.51
C PHE A 202 -9.67 26.40 -20.84
N GLU A 203 -9.27 26.12 -22.09
CA GLU A 203 -7.84 25.94 -22.46
C GLU A 203 -6.99 27.19 -22.19
N ASP A 204 -7.60 28.38 -22.25
CA ASP A 204 -6.95 29.65 -21.94
C ASP A 204 -6.69 29.87 -20.42
N GLU A 205 -7.24 29.03 -19.56
CA GLU A 205 -7.06 29.07 -18.09
C GLU A 205 -6.03 28.06 -17.58
N TYR A 206 -5.57 27.13 -18.43
CA TYR A 206 -4.60 26.10 -18.05
C TYR A 206 -3.21 26.69 -17.87
N TYR A 207 -2.36 25.99 -17.11
CA TYR A 207 -0.95 26.34 -16.98
C TYR A 207 -0.26 26.41 -18.35
N GLN A 208 0.54 27.45 -18.56
CA GLN A 208 1.40 27.62 -19.72
C GLN A 208 2.85 27.62 -19.25
N GLU A 209 3.70 26.77 -19.84
CA GLU A 209 5.13 26.75 -19.46
C GLU A 209 5.76 28.11 -19.71
N GLY A 210 6.60 28.56 -18.78
CA GLY A 210 7.24 29.88 -18.77
C GLY A 210 7.34 30.40 -17.33
N ASP A 211 7.93 31.58 -17.18
CA ASP A 211 7.94 32.30 -15.90
C ASP A 211 8.04 33.79 -16.20
N GLU A 212 6.91 34.49 -16.11
CA GLU A 212 6.87 35.94 -16.37
C GLU A 212 7.66 36.73 -15.30
N SER A 213 7.74 36.21 -14.08
CA SER A 213 8.45 36.87 -12.96
C SER A 213 9.96 36.89 -13.18
N GLU A 214 10.50 35.82 -13.78
CA GLU A 214 11.90 35.71 -14.17
C GLU A 214 12.19 36.19 -15.61
N GLY A 215 11.15 36.63 -16.35
CA GLY A 215 11.28 37.03 -17.76
C GLY A 215 11.56 35.87 -18.72
N VAL A 216 11.23 34.64 -18.33
CA VAL A 216 11.33 33.42 -19.14
C VAL A 216 10.11 33.32 -20.05
N SER A 217 10.34 33.51 -21.35
CA SER A 217 9.28 33.41 -22.35
C SER A 217 8.69 32.01 -22.38
N GLY A 218 7.36 31.92 -22.37
CA GLY A 218 6.66 30.64 -22.47
C GLY A 218 6.66 30.02 -23.87
N LEU A 219 5.90 28.93 -24.02
CA LEU A 219 5.72 28.25 -25.31
C LEU A 219 5.08 29.18 -26.35
N THR A 220 5.49 29.03 -27.61
CA THR A 220 4.75 29.64 -28.73
C THR A 220 3.35 29.04 -28.84
N ALA A 221 2.41 29.75 -29.49
CA ALA A 221 1.05 29.23 -29.70
C ALA A 221 1.00 27.87 -30.40
N GLU A 222 1.93 27.62 -31.34
CA GLU A 222 2.04 26.34 -32.05
C GLU A 222 2.55 25.21 -31.12
N GLN A 223 3.55 25.51 -30.28
CA GLN A 223 4.08 24.57 -29.29
C GLN A 223 3.05 24.23 -28.21
N LEU A 224 2.34 25.23 -27.68
CA LEU A 224 1.28 25.02 -26.69
C LEU A 224 0.18 24.12 -27.27
N GLN A 225 -0.31 24.42 -28.46
CA GLN A 225 -1.32 23.59 -29.14
C GLN A 225 -0.81 22.17 -29.44
N ALA A 226 0.51 22.00 -29.60
CA ALA A 226 1.12 20.69 -29.77
C ALA A 226 1.15 19.84 -28.48
N MET A 227 1.17 20.48 -27.31
CA MET A 227 1.18 19.82 -26.00
C MET A 227 -0.22 19.62 -25.38
N LEU A 228 -1.25 20.29 -25.88
CA LEU A 228 -2.64 20.07 -25.47
C LEU A 228 -3.28 18.89 -26.20
N LEU A 229 -4.23 18.22 -25.54
CA LEU A 229 -5.07 17.20 -26.18
C LEU A 229 -6.02 17.84 -27.20
N PRO A 230 -6.40 17.11 -28.26
CA PRO A 230 -7.45 17.57 -29.16
C PRO A 230 -8.81 17.61 -28.44
N ASP A 231 -9.76 18.34 -29.01
CA ASP A 231 -11.13 18.40 -28.50
C ASP A 231 -11.79 17.01 -28.50
N SER A 232 -12.79 16.80 -27.63
CA SER A 232 -13.58 15.57 -27.62
C SER A 232 -14.32 15.40 -28.95
N VAL A 233 -14.46 14.15 -29.40
CA VAL A 233 -15.01 13.83 -30.72
C VAL A 233 -16.51 13.54 -30.63
N LEU A 234 -17.31 14.21 -31.45
CA LEU A 234 -18.73 13.88 -31.62
C LEU A 234 -18.89 12.62 -32.48
N PRO A 235 -19.90 11.77 -32.21
CA PRO A 235 -20.12 10.58 -32.99
C PRO A 235 -20.49 10.94 -34.43
N THR A 236 -19.79 10.33 -35.37
CA THR A 236 -20.11 10.36 -36.81
C THR A 236 -20.75 9.06 -37.29
N THR A 237 -21.00 8.14 -36.35
CA THR A 237 -21.55 6.82 -36.58
C THR A 237 -22.56 6.43 -35.50
N LEU A 238 -23.54 5.62 -35.88
CA LEU A 238 -24.37 4.84 -34.96
C LEU A 238 -23.69 3.50 -34.70
N LYS A 239 -23.38 3.21 -33.44
CA LYS A 239 -22.73 1.97 -33.00
C LYS A 239 -23.76 0.96 -32.54
N HIS A 240 -23.72 -0.22 -33.13
CA HIS A 240 -24.56 -1.35 -32.78
C HIS A 240 -23.93 -2.21 -31.69
N GLN A 241 -24.75 -3.03 -31.02
CA GLN A 241 -24.31 -3.95 -29.97
C GLN A 241 -23.33 -5.02 -30.47
N ASP A 242 -23.38 -5.37 -31.76
CA ASP A 242 -22.44 -6.30 -32.40
C ASP A 242 -21.08 -5.67 -32.71
N GLY A 243 -20.86 -4.41 -32.31
CA GLY A 243 -19.65 -3.64 -32.56
C GLY A 243 -19.61 -2.97 -33.93
N SER A 244 -20.55 -3.27 -34.83
CA SER A 244 -20.60 -2.61 -36.14
C SER A 244 -21.02 -1.14 -36.00
N SER A 245 -20.50 -0.31 -36.90
CA SER A 245 -20.78 1.13 -36.93
C SER A 245 -21.25 1.54 -38.32
N ILE A 246 -22.36 2.27 -38.40
CA ILE A 246 -22.87 2.83 -39.66
C ILE A 246 -22.76 4.36 -39.64
N PRO A 247 -22.44 5.03 -40.77
CA PRO A 247 -22.40 6.49 -40.83
C PRO A 247 -23.71 7.13 -40.35
N TRP A 248 -23.60 8.17 -39.52
CA TRP A 248 -24.75 8.90 -38.99
C TRP A 248 -24.44 10.39 -38.82
N ASP A 249 -25.30 11.23 -39.38
CA ASP A 249 -25.21 12.69 -39.22
C ASP A 249 -26.12 13.13 -38.07
N LEU A 250 -25.52 13.63 -36.99
CA LEU A 250 -26.27 14.10 -35.82
C LEU A 250 -27.11 15.34 -36.15
N THR A 251 -28.34 15.34 -35.67
CA THR A 251 -29.18 16.56 -35.63
C THR A 251 -28.66 17.54 -34.57
N ALA A 252 -29.07 18.82 -34.66
CA ALA A 252 -28.68 19.82 -33.67
C ALA A 252 -29.14 19.47 -32.22
N GLU A 253 -30.27 18.79 -32.07
CA GLU A 253 -30.74 18.28 -30.78
C GLU A 253 -29.84 17.16 -30.27
N GLU A 254 -29.48 16.20 -31.12
CA GLU A 254 -28.57 15.10 -30.77
C GLU A 254 -27.16 15.59 -30.42
N ILE A 255 -26.65 16.65 -31.07
CA ILE A 255 -25.36 17.26 -30.71
C ILE A 255 -25.41 17.84 -29.29
N GLN A 256 -26.51 18.51 -28.92
CA GLN A 256 -26.68 19.04 -27.56
C GLN A 256 -26.78 17.93 -26.51
N GLU A 257 -27.47 16.84 -26.85
CA GLU A 257 -27.58 15.65 -26.00
C GLU A 257 -26.25 14.89 -25.88
N ALA A 258 -25.45 14.84 -26.95
CA ALA A 258 -24.09 14.29 -26.92
C ALA A 258 -23.19 15.10 -25.97
N CYS A 259 -23.20 16.44 -26.07
CA CYS A 259 -22.47 17.30 -25.14
C CYS A 259 -22.98 17.14 -23.70
N ARG A 260 -24.30 16.95 -23.50
CA ARG A 260 -24.89 16.67 -22.19
C ARG A 260 -24.35 15.39 -21.54
N ALA A 261 -23.97 14.38 -22.33
CA ALA A 261 -23.42 13.12 -21.82
C ALA A 261 -22.07 13.31 -21.11
N LEU A 262 -21.30 14.33 -21.49
CA LEU A 262 -20.00 14.64 -20.89
C LEU A 262 -20.09 15.36 -19.52
N ARG A 263 -21.27 15.80 -19.07
CA ARG A 263 -21.36 16.61 -17.84
C ARG A 263 -20.77 15.90 -16.61
N GLY A 264 -19.91 16.58 -15.86
CA GLY A 264 -19.22 16.05 -14.68
C GLY A 264 -17.91 15.33 -14.95
N SER A 265 -17.57 15.07 -16.21
CA SER A 265 -16.27 14.48 -16.60
C SER A 265 -15.12 15.47 -16.36
N VAL A 266 -13.96 15.00 -15.90
CA VAL A 266 -12.77 15.84 -15.68
C VAL A 266 -12.10 16.16 -17.02
N LEU A 267 -11.69 17.41 -17.21
CA LEU A 267 -10.96 17.87 -18.40
C LEU A 267 -9.48 18.11 -18.11
N ARG A 268 -9.21 18.73 -16.97
CA ARG A 268 -7.85 19.10 -16.55
C ARG A 268 -7.77 19.08 -15.03
N ARG A 269 -6.63 18.67 -14.49
CA ARG A 269 -6.29 18.80 -13.07
C ARG A 269 -4.87 19.30 -12.93
N GLU A 270 -4.65 20.30 -12.09
CA GLU A 270 -3.33 20.88 -11.82
C GLU A 270 -3.13 21.02 -10.31
N VAL A 271 -1.92 20.69 -9.84
CA VAL A 271 -1.57 20.71 -8.41
C VAL A 271 -0.40 21.66 -8.18
N TYR A 272 -0.61 22.67 -7.33
CA TYR A 272 0.33 23.73 -7.00
C TYR A 272 0.59 23.79 -5.49
N ALA A 273 1.61 24.56 -5.10
CA ALA A 273 1.86 24.94 -3.72
C ALA A 273 1.92 26.46 -3.58
N LEU A 274 1.11 27.00 -2.68
CA LEU A 274 1.09 28.41 -2.30
C LEU A 274 2.05 28.63 -1.13
N ASP A 275 3.35 28.67 -1.44
CA ASP A 275 4.46 28.79 -0.48
C ASP A 275 5.25 30.10 -0.57
N GLY A 276 4.83 31.01 -1.44
CA GLY A 276 5.42 32.33 -1.63
C GLY A 276 6.78 32.33 -2.32
N THR A 277 7.22 31.19 -2.88
CA THR A 277 8.45 31.11 -3.65
C THR A 277 8.22 31.54 -5.10
N ASP A 278 9.30 31.77 -5.84
CA ASP A 278 9.24 32.07 -7.28
C ASP A 278 8.67 30.88 -8.09
N GLU A 279 8.59 29.68 -7.49
CA GLU A 279 7.98 28.48 -8.05
C GLU A 279 6.47 28.31 -7.77
N GLU A 280 5.82 29.21 -7.00
CA GLU A 280 4.42 29.07 -6.56
C GLU A 280 3.42 28.93 -7.73
N ASP A 281 3.68 29.62 -8.85
CA ASP A 281 2.82 29.63 -10.04
C ASP A 281 3.03 28.45 -10.99
N ARG A 282 3.99 27.56 -10.68
CA ARG A 282 4.29 26.35 -11.44
C ARG A 282 3.69 25.12 -10.76
N PRO A 283 3.03 24.21 -11.50
CA PRO A 283 2.46 23.02 -10.89
C PRO A 283 3.53 21.96 -10.59
N TYR A 284 3.26 21.08 -9.62
CA TYR A 284 3.94 19.79 -9.49
C TYR A 284 3.52 18.84 -10.62
N THR A 285 2.21 18.77 -10.86
CA THR A 285 1.61 17.88 -11.86
C THR A 285 0.48 18.56 -12.60
N ALA A 286 0.33 18.25 -13.88
CA ALA A 286 -0.82 18.64 -14.68
C ALA A 286 -1.34 17.45 -15.51
N THR A 287 -2.61 17.11 -15.36
CA THR A 287 -3.29 16.01 -16.06
C THR A 287 -4.39 16.56 -16.96
N GLU A 288 -4.51 16.08 -18.19
CA GLU A 288 -5.58 16.45 -19.13
C GLU A 288 -6.25 15.21 -19.72
N GLN A 289 -7.55 15.29 -19.98
CA GLN A 289 -8.36 14.20 -20.51
C GLN A 289 -9.33 14.67 -21.59
N ASN A 290 -9.52 13.83 -22.62
CA ASN A 290 -10.62 13.96 -23.57
C ASN A 290 -11.41 12.65 -23.69
N TYR A 291 -12.55 12.70 -24.37
CA TYR A 291 -13.52 11.62 -24.38
C TYR A 291 -14.00 11.30 -25.80
N THR A 292 -14.40 10.04 -25.99
CA THR A 292 -15.17 9.60 -27.15
C THR A 292 -16.63 9.49 -26.73
N ILE A 293 -17.52 10.03 -27.55
CA ILE A 293 -18.97 9.85 -27.40
C ILE A 293 -19.45 8.97 -28.55
N GLU A 294 -20.13 7.89 -28.21
CA GLU A 294 -20.72 6.92 -29.13
C GLU A 294 -22.24 7.08 -29.14
N LEU A 295 -22.86 7.21 -30.31
CA LEU A 295 -24.31 7.15 -30.45
C LEU A 295 -24.74 5.68 -30.49
N LEU A 296 -25.55 5.23 -29.53
CA LEU A 296 -26.08 3.86 -29.48
C LEU A 296 -27.51 3.75 -30.02
N GLN A 297 -28.29 4.81 -29.85
CA GLN A 297 -29.65 4.90 -30.37
C GLN A 297 -29.94 6.33 -30.80
N PRO A 298 -30.35 6.57 -32.07
CA PRO A 298 -30.71 7.91 -32.52
C PRO A 298 -31.99 8.37 -31.84
N LYS A 299 -32.20 9.69 -31.81
CA LYS A 299 -33.40 10.28 -31.23
C LYS A 299 -34.64 9.80 -31.97
N ALA A 300 -34.68 9.93 -33.30
CA ALA A 300 -35.82 9.53 -34.14
C ALA A 300 -37.18 9.97 -33.52
N ASP A 301 -38.13 9.05 -33.35
CA ASP A 301 -39.42 9.29 -32.68
C ASP A 301 -39.33 9.24 -31.13
N ASN A 302 -38.18 8.90 -30.57
CA ASN A 302 -37.94 8.92 -29.14
C ASN A 302 -37.81 10.37 -28.62
N ARG A 303 -37.96 10.50 -27.29
CA ARG A 303 -37.75 11.79 -26.63
C ARG A 303 -36.28 12.23 -26.65
N HIS A 304 -35.35 11.29 -26.50
CA HIS A 304 -33.90 11.53 -26.43
C HIS A 304 -33.16 10.43 -27.20
N ALA A 305 -31.97 10.76 -27.71
CA ALA A 305 -30.99 9.79 -28.15
C ALA A 305 -30.28 9.12 -26.95
N VAL A 306 -29.65 7.97 -27.20
CA VAL A 306 -28.83 7.24 -26.22
C VAL A 306 -27.38 7.35 -26.63
N PHE A 307 -26.56 7.90 -25.74
CA PHE A 307 -25.12 8.03 -25.90
C PHE A 307 -24.38 7.21 -24.85
N PHE A 308 -23.23 6.67 -25.25
CA PHE A 308 -22.24 6.09 -24.35
C PHE A 308 -20.96 6.93 -24.44
N THR A 309 -20.36 7.26 -23.31
CA THR A 309 -19.15 8.09 -23.25
C THR A 309 -18.08 7.34 -22.48
N HIS A 310 -16.88 7.30 -23.03
CA HIS A 310 -15.72 6.70 -22.38
C HIS A 310 -14.48 7.59 -22.53
N PRO A 311 -13.48 7.49 -21.62
CA PRO A 311 -12.20 8.15 -21.78
C PRO A 311 -11.54 7.77 -23.11
N ARG A 312 -10.97 8.74 -23.80
CA ARG A 312 -10.27 8.54 -25.08
C ARG A 312 -8.77 8.68 -24.90
N GLU A 313 -8.31 9.83 -24.41
CA GLU A 313 -6.91 10.12 -24.10
C GLU A 313 -6.81 10.70 -22.67
N SER A 314 -5.75 10.33 -21.95
CA SER A 314 -5.34 10.94 -20.69
C SER A 314 -3.84 11.19 -20.74
N ILE A 315 -3.41 12.42 -20.51
CA ILE A 315 -2.00 12.82 -20.49
C ILE A 315 -1.63 13.42 -19.14
N ASP A 316 -0.48 13.01 -18.60
CA ASP A 316 0.03 13.41 -17.29
C ASP A 316 1.43 14.01 -17.45
N PHE A 317 1.58 15.27 -17.05
CA PHE A 317 2.83 16.01 -16.99
C PHE A 317 3.30 16.10 -15.54
N GLN A 318 4.52 15.65 -15.27
CA GLN A 318 5.20 15.81 -13.98
C GLN A 318 6.28 16.89 -14.12
N TYR A 319 6.03 18.06 -13.54
CA TYR A 319 6.88 19.25 -13.66
C TYR A 319 7.83 19.44 -12.48
N GLU A 320 7.45 18.97 -11.28
CA GLU A 320 8.20 19.21 -10.02
C GLU A 320 8.51 20.70 -9.76
N ARG A 321 7.76 21.61 -10.41
CA ARG A 321 7.94 23.07 -10.41
C ARG A 321 9.29 23.56 -10.97
N LYS A 322 10.17 22.68 -11.45
CA LYS A 322 11.54 23.03 -11.83
C LYS A 322 11.62 23.62 -13.25
N LEU A 323 12.49 24.62 -13.39
CA LEU A 323 13.01 25.09 -14.68
C LEU A 323 14.50 24.72 -14.75
N ILE A 324 14.91 24.16 -15.87
CA ILE A 324 16.31 23.83 -16.14
C ILE A 324 16.92 24.84 -17.11
N GLU A 325 18.17 25.21 -16.88
CA GLU A 325 18.91 26.13 -17.76
C GLU A 325 19.73 25.35 -18.78
N VAL A 326 19.43 25.54 -20.07
CA VAL A 326 20.18 24.94 -21.18
C VAL A 326 20.51 26.00 -22.21
N GLY A 327 21.81 26.18 -22.48
CA GLY A 327 22.29 27.16 -23.47
C GLY A 327 21.93 28.62 -23.15
N GLY A 328 21.78 28.98 -21.87
CA GLY A 328 21.37 30.31 -21.41
C GLY A 328 19.86 30.60 -21.49
N LYS A 329 19.05 29.56 -21.73
CA LYS A 329 17.58 29.61 -21.73
C LYS A 329 17.06 28.70 -20.61
N LYS A 330 16.24 29.24 -19.70
CA LYS A 330 15.47 28.44 -18.74
C LYS A 330 14.21 27.88 -19.41
N MET A 331 13.88 26.61 -19.15
CA MET A 331 12.66 25.97 -19.65
C MET A 331 12.19 24.85 -18.72
N ALA A 332 10.91 24.50 -18.80
CA ALA A 332 10.38 23.33 -18.10
C ALA A 332 10.83 22.03 -18.81
N ASP A 333 10.97 20.95 -18.05
CA ASP A 333 11.35 19.63 -18.57
C ASP A 333 10.53 18.51 -17.91
N PRO A 334 9.22 18.45 -18.19
CA PRO A 334 8.35 17.49 -17.54
C PRO A 334 8.55 16.07 -18.06
N ARG A 335 8.35 15.08 -17.17
CA ARG A 335 8.13 13.69 -17.57
C ARG A 335 6.67 13.57 -18.00
N VAL A 336 6.44 12.93 -19.14
CA VAL A 336 5.10 12.86 -19.75
C VAL A 336 4.66 11.41 -19.91
N LYS A 337 3.48 11.08 -19.37
CA LYS A 337 2.78 9.81 -19.59
C LYS A 337 1.50 10.06 -20.36
N HIS A 338 1.12 9.16 -21.26
CA HIS A 338 -0.09 9.30 -22.07
C HIS A 338 -0.74 7.92 -22.26
N ALA A 339 -2.00 7.80 -21.86
CA ALA A 339 -2.82 6.62 -22.10
C ALA A 339 -3.92 6.91 -23.13
N MET A 340 -4.17 5.97 -24.05
CA MET A 340 -5.29 6.07 -25.00
C MET A 340 -6.11 4.78 -25.04
N THR A 341 -7.44 4.92 -25.12
CA THR A 341 -8.38 3.84 -25.44
C THR A 341 -8.68 3.88 -26.94
N LEU A 342 -8.04 2.99 -27.70
CA LEU A 342 -8.09 3.01 -29.16
C LEU A 342 -9.36 2.38 -29.71
N GLU A 343 -9.88 1.35 -29.05
CA GLU A 343 -11.06 0.61 -29.51
C GLU A 343 -11.85 0.04 -28.32
N VAL A 344 -13.18 0.16 -28.37
CA VAL A 344 -14.13 -0.49 -27.46
C VAL A 344 -15.20 -1.24 -28.25
N ASP A 345 -15.76 -2.31 -27.69
CA ASP A 345 -16.88 -3.05 -28.30
C ASP A 345 -18.23 -2.31 -28.17
N GLY A 346 -19.33 -2.96 -28.58
CA GLY A 346 -20.69 -2.43 -28.44
C GLY A 346 -21.23 -2.34 -27.01
N TYR A 347 -20.51 -2.89 -26.02
CA TYR A 347 -20.84 -2.88 -24.59
C TYR A 347 -19.93 -1.96 -23.77
N GLY A 348 -18.90 -1.38 -24.40
CA GLY A 348 -17.92 -0.52 -23.75
C GLY A 348 -16.71 -1.25 -23.17
N ASN A 349 -16.51 -2.54 -23.47
CA ASN A 349 -15.29 -3.25 -23.11
C ASN A 349 -14.13 -2.75 -23.97
N VAL A 350 -13.00 -2.44 -23.35
CA VAL A 350 -11.79 -1.99 -24.07
C VAL A 350 -11.16 -3.16 -24.81
N LEU A 351 -11.13 -3.07 -26.14
CA LEU A 351 -10.49 -4.05 -27.02
C LEU A 351 -9.04 -3.71 -27.29
N LYS A 352 -8.71 -2.42 -27.40
CA LYS A 352 -7.35 -1.95 -27.68
C LYS A 352 -7.03 -0.70 -26.86
N SER A 353 -5.88 -0.70 -26.22
CA SER A 353 -5.38 0.46 -25.47
C SER A 353 -3.87 0.58 -25.56
N VAL A 354 -3.36 1.78 -25.36
CA VAL A 354 -1.91 2.07 -25.38
C VAL A 354 -1.54 2.95 -24.18
N ALA A 355 -0.38 2.67 -23.58
CA ALA A 355 0.26 3.48 -22.56
C ALA A 355 1.66 3.88 -23.02
N ILE A 356 1.97 5.18 -22.97
CA ILE A 356 3.15 5.79 -23.55
C ILE A 356 3.89 6.54 -22.44
N GLY A 357 5.18 6.23 -22.24
CA GLY A 357 6.13 7.04 -21.49
C GLY A 357 7.04 7.77 -22.46
N TYR A 358 6.89 9.09 -22.57
CA TYR A 358 7.77 9.88 -23.44
C TYR A 358 9.14 10.06 -22.78
N GLY A 359 10.18 9.96 -23.60
CA GLY A 359 11.54 10.31 -23.21
C GLY A 359 11.66 11.78 -22.79
N ARG A 360 12.71 12.05 -22.02
CA ARG A 360 13.17 13.42 -21.73
C ARG A 360 13.35 14.20 -23.03
N ARG A 361 13.05 15.51 -23.00
CA ARG A 361 13.15 16.35 -24.21
C ARG A 361 14.58 16.29 -24.77
N PRO A 362 14.77 16.10 -26.09
CA PRO A 362 16.09 15.94 -26.69
C PRO A 362 17.05 17.07 -26.34
N GLY A 363 18.23 16.72 -25.84
CA GLY A 363 19.30 17.68 -25.53
C GLY A 363 19.19 18.35 -24.16
N LEU A 364 18.20 17.98 -23.33
CA LEU A 364 18.07 18.47 -21.96
C LEU A 364 18.73 17.56 -20.92
N SER A 365 19.08 16.31 -21.28
CA SER A 365 19.84 15.44 -20.39
C SER A 365 21.30 15.92 -20.26
N ALA A 366 21.77 16.02 -19.02
CA ALA A 366 23.19 16.25 -18.71
C ALA A 366 24.05 14.98 -18.82
N LEU A 367 23.43 13.81 -19.01
CA LEU A 367 24.12 12.53 -19.18
C LEU A 367 24.69 12.41 -20.60
N GLU A 368 25.64 11.48 -20.77
CA GLU A 368 26.28 11.20 -22.06
C GLU A 368 26.08 9.73 -22.50
N GLY A 369 26.22 9.46 -23.79
CA GLY A 369 26.18 8.10 -24.36
C GLY A 369 24.89 7.34 -24.03
N GLY A 370 25.01 6.05 -23.70
CA GLY A 370 23.85 5.19 -23.45
C GLY A 370 23.01 5.56 -22.22
N ASP A 371 23.57 6.32 -21.26
CA ASP A 371 22.81 6.78 -20.10
C ASP A 371 21.85 7.92 -20.50
N LYS A 372 22.28 8.79 -21.42
CA LYS A 372 21.41 9.79 -22.07
C LYS A 372 20.28 9.12 -22.83
N ASP A 373 20.61 8.11 -23.65
CA ASP A 373 19.64 7.40 -24.48
C ASP A 373 18.51 6.80 -23.64
N LYS A 374 18.82 6.27 -22.44
CA LYS A 374 17.80 5.71 -21.52
C LYS A 374 16.82 6.76 -20.99
N GLN A 375 17.26 7.99 -20.71
CA GLN A 375 16.36 9.08 -20.31
C GLN A 375 15.49 9.57 -21.47
N GLU A 376 16.08 9.71 -22.67
CA GLU A 376 15.40 10.22 -23.87
C GLU A 376 14.57 9.13 -24.59
N GLN A 377 14.55 7.90 -24.08
CA GLN A 377 13.86 6.79 -24.71
C GLN A 377 12.33 6.86 -24.54
N LEU A 378 11.64 6.85 -25.68
CA LEU A 378 10.21 6.60 -25.78
C LEU A 378 9.89 5.13 -25.48
N ARG A 379 8.91 4.89 -24.61
CA ARG A 379 8.45 3.55 -24.18
C ARG A 379 6.95 3.42 -24.41
N ILE A 380 6.52 2.36 -25.09
CA ILE A 380 5.10 2.17 -25.46
C ILE A 380 4.66 0.73 -25.14
N VAL A 381 3.60 0.61 -24.35
CA VAL A 381 2.90 -0.64 -24.07
C VAL A 381 1.54 -0.61 -24.76
N TYR A 382 1.19 -1.66 -25.48
CA TYR A 382 -0.06 -1.81 -26.22
C TYR A 382 -0.76 -3.09 -25.80
N THR A 383 -2.05 -3.01 -25.48
CA THR A 383 -2.84 -4.15 -25.00
C THR A 383 -4.01 -4.41 -25.94
N GLU A 384 -4.22 -5.68 -26.28
CA GLU A 384 -5.37 -6.18 -27.01
C GLU A 384 -6.16 -7.15 -26.12
N ASN A 385 -7.48 -6.97 -26.06
CA ASN A 385 -8.39 -7.87 -25.35
C ASN A 385 -9.40 -8.48 -26.33
N ASP A 386 -9.56 -9.79 -26.28
CA ASP A 386 -10.69 -10.48 -26.89
C ASP A 386 -11.72 -10.79 -25.80
N VAL A 387 -12.99 -10.58 -26.11
CA VAL A 387 -14.12 -10.79 -25.20
C VAL A 387 -15.01 -11.94 -25.68
N THR A 388 -15.78 -12.54 -24.77
CA THR A 388 -16.75 -13.57 -25.11
C THR A 388 -17.93 -13.02 -25.91
N TYR A 389 -18.66 -13.89 -26.59
CA TYR A 389 -19.97 -13.53 -27.11
C TYR A 389 -20.93 -13.16 -25.95
N PRO A 390 -21.81 -12.16 -26.14
CA PRO A 390 -22.84 -11.85 -25.16
C PRO A 390 -23.87 -12.98 -25.08
N VAL A 391 -24.50 -13.12 -23.90
CA VAL A 391 -25.69 -13.94 -23.74
C VAL A 391 -26.89 -13.00 -23.85
N ASP A 392 -27.63 -13.09 -24.95
CA ASP A 392 -28.85 -12.33 -25.17
C ASP A 392 -30.00 -13.29 -25.54
N GLN A 393 -30.63 -13.83 -24.50
CA GLN A 393 -31.80 -14.71 -24.59
C GLN A 393 -32.97 -14.06 -23.83
N PRO A 394 -34.24 -14.41 -24.14
CA PRO A 394 -35.41 -13.72 -23.55
C PRO A 394 -35.46 -13.65 -22.01
N ASN A 395 -34.81 -14.59 -21.31
CA ASN A 395 -34.78 -14.65 -19.85
C ASN A 395 -33.35 -14.58 -19.27
N ASP A 396 -32.32 -14.53 -20.12
CA ASP A 396 -30.91 -14.52 -19.73
C ASP A 396 -30.19 -13.41 -20.49
N TYR A 397 -29.70 -12.40 -19.77
CA TYR A 397 -28.94 -11.30 -20.34
C TYR A 397 -27.59 -11.16 -19.62
N ARG A 398 -26.50 -11.25 -20.38
CA ARG A 398 -25.14 -11.04 -19.87
C ARG A 398 -24.24 -10.43 -20.93
N GLY A 399 -23.57 -9.34 -20.56
CA GLY A 399 -22.57 -8.70 -21.41
C GLY A 399 -21.32 -9.58 -21.61
N PRO A 400 -20.53 -9.31 -22.66
CA PRO A 400 -19.24 -9.96 -22.90
C PRO A 400 -18.30 -9.85 -21.69
N MET A 401 -17.45 -10.86 -21.50
CA MET A 401 -16.37 -10.85 -20.51
C MET A 401 -15.04 -11.10 -21.22
N THR A 402 -13.94 -10.53 -20.74
CA THR A 402 -12.61 -10.81 -21.30
C THR A 402 -12.31 -12.30 -21.26
N CYS A 403 -11.90 -12.86 -22.39
CA CYS A 403 -11.46 -14.25 -22.50
C CYS A 403 -9.99 -14.37 -22.94
N GLU A 404 -9.41 -13.35 -23.56
CA GLU A 404 -7.98 -13.31 -23.85
C GLU A 404 -7.45 -11.88 -23.73
N ALA A 405 -6.25 -11.72 -23.18
CA ALA A 405 -5.53 -10.46 -23.11
C ALA A 405 -4.10 -10.68 -23.61
N ARG A 406 -3.62 -9.80 -24.49
CA ARG A 406 -2.26 -9.79 -25.05
C ARG A 406 -1.65 -8.41 -24.82
N THR A 407 -0.49 -8.36 -24.18
CA THR A 407 0.25 -7.11 -23.97
C THR A 407 1.54 -7.14 -24.78
N PHE A 408 1.82 -6.03 -25.45
CA PHE A 408 2.95 -5.87 -26.36
C PHE A 408 3.79 -4.64 -25.99
N GLU A 409 5.08 -4.71 -26.24
CA GLU A 409 5.94 -3.54 -26.41
C GLU A 409 5.89 -3.09 -27.87
N LEU A 410 5.65 -1.80 -28.14
CA LEU A 410 5.75 -1.25 -29.49
C LEU A 410 7.11 -0.58 -29.72
N LEU A 411 7.74 -0.88 -30.85
CA LEU A 411 9.12 -0.51 -31.18
C LEU A 411 9.20 0.15 -32.56
N LYS A 412 10.23 0.99 -32.77
CA LYS A 412 10.48 1.74 -34.02
C LYS A 412 9.36 2.72 -34.41
N LEU A 413 8.76 3.39 -33.43
CA LEU A 413 7.80 4.46 -33.65
C LEU A 413 8.27 5.75 -33.02
N LEU A 414 8.00 6.87 -33.69
CA LEU A 414 8.19 8.24 -33.18
C LEU A 414 6.95 9.05 -33.54
N PRO A 415 6.60 10.10 -32.78
CA PRO A 415 5.58 11.06 -33.18
C PRO A 415 5.88 11.67 -34.56
N ASP A 416 4.85 11.93 -35.36
CA ASP A 416 4.99 12.55 -36.69
C ASP A 416 5.43 14.02 -36.62
N ARG A 417 5.15 14.67 -35.48
CA ARG A 417 5.61 16.05 -35.21
C ARG A 417 6.99 16.05 -34.59
N ASP A 418 7.77 17.06 -34.95
CA ASP A 418 9.13 17.30 -34.47
C ASP A 418 9.34 18.80 -34.23
N LEU A 419 8.64 19.34 -33.24
CA LEU A 419 8.85 20.72 -32.78
C LEU A 419 9.94 20.74 -31.69
N PRO A 420 10.84 21.74 -31.69
CA PRO A 420 11.88 21.86 -30.67
C PRO A 420 11.30 22.29 -29.32
N ASP A 421 12.07 22.04 -28.26
CA ASP A 421 11.84 22.47 -26.88
C ASP A 421 10.55 21.94 -26.22
N ILE A 422 9.82 21.01 -26.85
CA ILE A 422 8.61 20.40 -26.29
C ILE A 422 8.65 18.87 -26.32
N THR A 423 7.74 18.25 -25.58
CA THR A 423 7.43 16.83 -25.74
C THR A 423 6.46 16.66 -26.91
N ASN A 424 6.94 16.13 -28.04
CA ASN A 424 6.09 15.84 -29.19
C ASN A 424 5.15 14.67 -28.87
N LEU A 425 3.84 14.91 -28.86
CA LEU A 425 2.83 13.92 -28.51
C LEU A 425 2.30 13.19 -29.75
N PHE A 426 2.09 11.87 -29.63
CA PHE A 426 1.29 11.13 -30.60
C PHE A 426 -0.14 11.66 -30.61
N ARG A 427 -0.71 11.81 -31.81
CA ARG A 427 -2.15 12.03 -31.96
C ARG A 427 -2.90 10.71 -31.99
N PHE A 428 -4.17 10.71 -31.57
CA PHE A 428 -4.98 9.49 -31.50
C PHE A 428 -4.97 8.68 -32.82
N ASP A 429 -5.31 9.31 -33.95
CA ASP A 429 -5.43 8.62 -35.24
C ASP A 429 -4.07 8.12 -35.75
N GLU A 430 -3.00 8.89 -35.46
CA GLU A 430 -1.63 8.52 -35.75
C GLU A 430 -1.23 7.25 -34.97
N MET A 431 -1.45 7.24 -33.65
CA MET A 431 -1.13 6.10 -32.79
C MET A 431 -1.97 4.87 -33.16
N ALA A 432 -3.27 5.04 -33.42
CA ALA A 432 -4.15 3.95 -33.86
C ALA A 432 -3.65 3.32 -35.18
N SER A 433 -3.28 4.15 -36.16
CA SER A 433 -2.72 3.68 -37.43
C SER A 433 -1.40 2.94 -37.23
N LYS A 434 -0.50 3.49 -36.41
CA LYS A 434 0.82 2.93 -36.12
C LYS A 434 0.75 1.61 -35.34
N ALA A 435 -0.13 1.51 -34.34
CA ALA A 435 -0.39 0.25 -33.63
C ALA A 435 -0.95 -0.82 -34.57
N SER A 436 -1.88 -0.44 -35.47
CA SER A 436 -2.40 -1.37 -36.49
C SER A 436 -1.34 -1.84 -37.47
N GLN A 437 -0.36 -0.99 -37.84
CA GLN A 437 0.75 -1.39 -38.71
C GLN A 437 1.69 -2.37 -38.00
N ALA A 438 1.99 -2.15 -36.72
CA ALA A 438 2.80 -3.08 -35.93
C ALA A 438 2.14 -4.46 -35.81
N GLY A 439 0.80 -4.52 -35.82
CA GLY A 439 0.00 -5.75 -35.72
C GLY A 439 -0.30 -6.47 -37.03
N ASP A 440 0.50 -6.29 -38.08
CA ASP A 440 0.28 -6.91 -39.40
C ASP A 440 0.62 -8.41 -39.49
N GLY A 441 1.18 -8.98 -38.43
CA GLY A 441 1.62 -10.38 -38.34
C GLY A 441 2.96 -10.69 -39.03
N LEU A 442 3.64 -9.68 -39.60
CA LEU A 442 4.96 -9.79 -40.21
C LEU A 442 6.06 -9.13 -39.37
N HIS A 443 5.68 -8.23 -38.46
CA HIS A 443 6.59 -7.43 -37.63
C HIS A 443 6.49 -7.76 -36.13
N ASP A 444 6.16 -9.03 -35.82
CA ASP A 444 6.19 -9.58 -34.46
C ASP A 444 7.60 -10.05 -34.10
N LEU A 445 8.14 -9.56 -32.98
CA LEU A 445 9.42 -9.99 -32.45
C LEU A 445 9.24 -11.09 -31.38
N PRO A 446 10.17 -12.06 -31.29
CA PRO A 446 10.21 -13.01 -30.17
C PRO A 446 10.38 -12.30 -28.82
N TYR A 447 9.86 -12.91 -27.76
CA TYR A 447 9.94 -12.34 -26.41
C TYR A 447 11.40 -12.05 -25.99
N GLU A 448 12.32 -12.96 -26.29
CA GLU A 448 13.74 -12.85 -25.95
C GLU A 448 14.50 -11.75 -26.72
N ASP A 449 13.94 -11.16 -27.79
CA ASP A 449 14.58 -10.07 -28.55
C ASP A 449 14.35 -8.69 -27.90
N VAL A 450 14.78 -8.57 -26.64
CA VAL A 450 14.62 -7.35 -25.82
C VAL A 450 15.36 -6.14 -26.41
N SER A 451 16.45 -6.36 -27.15
CA SER A 451 17.21 -5.29 -27.81
C SER A 451 16.63 -4.87 -29.17
N ALA A 452 15.51 -5.49 -29.58
CA ALA A 452 14.87 -5.26 -30.87
C ALA A 452 15.83 -5.43 -32.06
N SER A 453 16.73 -6.42 -31.98
CA SER A 453 17.74 -6.69 -32.99
C SER A 453 17.14 -7.17 -34.31
N GLY A 454 15.97 -7.84 -34.26
CA GLY A 454 15.18 -8.24 -35.42
C GLY A 454 14.47 -7.09 -36.12
N ALA A 455 14.31 -5.93 -35.47
CA ALA A 455 13.68 -4.75 -36.05
C ALA A 455 14.63 -3.99 -36.99
N THR A 456 14.81 -4.53 -38.20
CA THR A 456 15.82 -4.08 -39.17
C THR A 456 15.37 -2.94 -40.09
N THR A 457 14.08 -2.61 -40.11
CA THR A 457 13.49 -1.52 -40.91
C THR A 457 12.95 -0.41 -40.01
N SER A 458 12.54 0.72 -40.61
CA SER A 458 11.84 1.80 -39.90
C SER A 458 10.32 1.55 -39.74
N HIS A 459 9.85 0.36 -40.09
CA HIS A 459 8.45 -0.03 -39.90
C HIS A 459 8.16 -0.20 -38.39
N PRO A 460 6.94 0.07 -37.91
CA PRO A 460 6.53 -0.31 -36.56
C PRO A 460 6.65 -1.82 -36.31
N TYR A 461 7.19 -2.21 -35.16
CA TYR A 461 7.23 -3.61 -34.69
C TYR A 461 6.49 -3.72 -33.36
N ARG A 462 6.07 -4.94 -33.01
CA ARG A 462 5.60 -5.26 -31.66
C ARG A 462 6.28 -6.51 -31.11
N ARG A 463 6.49 -6.57 -29.81
CA ARG A 463 7.03 -7.75 -29.08
C ARG A 463 6.00 -8.17 -28.04
N LEU A 464 5.48 -9.39 -28.14
CA LEU A 464 4.53 -9.91 -27.14
C LEU A 464 5.26 -10.10 -25.81
N ILE A 465 4.78 -9.45 -24.75
CA ILE A 465 5.38 -9.48 -23.42
C ILE A 465 4.51 -10.19 -22.38
N GLU A 466 3.19 -10.23 -22.58
CA GLU A 466 2.27 -10.93 -21.68
C GLU A 466 1.09 -11.51 -22.47
N GLN A 467 0.61 -12.69 -22.07
CA GLN A 467 -0.63 -13.24 -22.60
C GLN A 467 -1.38 -14.09 -21.57
N VAL A 468 -2.69 -13.84 -21.44
CA VAL A 468 -3.59 -14.57 -20.54
C VAL A 468 -4.84 -15.02 -21.31
N ARG A 469 -5.29 -16.26 -21.06
CA ARG A 469 -6.56 -16.81 -21.58
C ARG A 469 -7.45 -17.27 -20.45
N THR A 470 -8.76 -17.12 -20.58
CA THR A 470 -9.75 -17.61 -19.62
C THR A 470 -10.85 -18.38 -20.33
N LEU A 471 -11.08 -19.62 -19.89
CA LEU A 471 -12.19 -20.45 -20.30
C LEU A 471 -13.29 -20.43 -19.24
N TYR A 472 -14.54 -20.39 -19.70
CA TYR A 472 -15.73 -20.49 -18.86
C TYR A 472 -16.32 -21.90 -18.97
N ARG A 473 -17.08 -22.31 -17.96
CA ARG A 473 -17.75 -23.61 -17.86
C ARG A 473 -19.19 -23.49 -18.33
N ARG A 474 -19.72 -24.57 -18.90
CA ARG A 474 -21.14 -24.69 -19.27
C ARG A 474 -22.05 -24.56 -18.05
N ASN A 475 -23.27 -24.05 -18.24
CA ASN A 475 -24.31 -23.96 -17.20
C ASN A 475 -24.69 -25.31 -16.59
N ASP A 476 -24.51 -26.40 -17.35
CA ASP A 476 -24.77 -27.77 -16.90
C ASP A 476 -23.59 -28.40 -16.15
N LEU A 477 -22.48 -27.66 -16.00
CA LEU A 477 -21.22 -28.07 -15.39
C LEU A 477 -20.49 -29.20 -16.12
N ALA A 478 -20.91 -29.62 -17.32
CA ALA A 478 -20.32 -30.79 -17.97
C ALA A 478 -18.86 -30.57 -18.42
N GLY A 479 -18.36 -29.33 -18.46
CA GLY A 479 -16.99 -29.02 -18.82
C GLY A 479 -16.81 -27.61 -19.41
N PRO A 480 -15.63 -27.31 -19.99
CA PRO A 480 -15.34 -25.99 -20.56
C PRO A 480 -16.19 -25.70 -21.80
N LEU A 481 -16.48 -24.43 -21.98
CA LEU A 481 -16.87 -23.81 -23.23
C LEU A 481 -15.60 -23.49 -24.05
N PRO A 482 -15.67 -23.48 -25.39
CA PRO A 482 -14.57 -23.00 -26.22
C PRO A 482 -14.19 -21.55 -25.88
N LEU A 483 -12.94 -21.15 -26.16
CA LEU A 483 -12.50 -19.75 -26.01
C LEU A 483 -13.49 -18.80 -26.73
N GLY A 484 -13.79 -17.67 -26.10
CA GLY A 484 -14.77 -16.69 -26.60
C GLY A 484 -16.24 -17.04 -26.34
N HIS A 485 -16.57 -18.18 -25.71
CA HIS A 485 -17.97 -18.54 -25.41
C HIS A 485 -18.31 -18.35 -23.93
N LEU A 486 -19.57 -18.00 -23.67
CA LEU A 486 -20.13 -17.76 -22.34
C LEU A 486 -21.56 -18.30 -22.26
N ASP A 487 -21.91 -18.95 -21.15
CA ASP A 487 -23.30 -19.25 -20.80
C ASP A 487 -23.79 -18.27 -19.71
N SER A 488 -25.10 -18.22 -19.44
CA SER A 488 -25.71 -17.19 -18.59
C SER A 488 -25.14 -17.11 -17.16
N LEU A 489 -24.69 -18.23 -16.58
CA LEU A 489 -24.07 -18.24 -15.25
C LEU A 489 -22.61 -17.75 -15.24
N ALA A 490 -21.94 -17.68 -16.40
CA ALA A 490 -20.51 -17.36 -16.57
C ALA A 490 -19.60 -17.96 -15.48
N ILE A 491 -19.73 -19.26 -15.30
CA ILE A 491 -18.95 -19.99 -14.30
C ILE A 491 -17.50 -20.05 -14.80
N PRO A 492 -16.50 -19.52 -14.08
CA PRO A 492 -15.10 -19.66 -14.48
C PRO A 492 -14.69 -21.15 -14.49
N PHE A 493 -13.82 -21.55 -15.42
CA PHE A 493 -13.28 -22.91 -15.47
C PHE A 493 -11.78 -22.93 -15.18
N GLU A 494 -10.97 -22.52 -16.15
CA GLU A 494 -9.51 -22.44 -16.06
C GLU A 494 -9.03 -21.16 -16.72
N SER A 495 -7.99 -20.55 -16.16
CA SER A 495 -7.22 -19.50 -16.81
C SER A 495 -5.80 -19.98 -17.11
N TYR A 496 -5.23 -19.55 -18.21
CA TYR A 496 -3.89 -19.93 -18.65
C TYR A 496 -3.04 -18.68 -18.76
N LYS A 497 -1.84 -18.71 -18.18
CA LYS A 497 -0.83 -17.65 -18.31
C LYS A 497 0.33 -18.16 -19.14
N LEU A 498 0.69 -17.43 -20.20
CA LEU A 498 1.81 -17.81 -21.06
C LEU A 498 3.12 -17.61 -20.28
N ALA A 499 3.87 -18.69 -20.04
CA ALA A 499 5.12 -18.61 -19.30
C ALA A 499 6.34 -18.70 -20.21
N LEU A 500 6.35 -19.66 -21.15
CA LEU A 500 7.51 -19.93 -21.99
C LEU A 500 7.09 -20.16 -23.44
N THR A 501 7.86 -19.63 -24.38
CA THR A 501 7.78 -19.97 -25.81
C THR A 501 8.88 -20.97 -26.15
N PRO A 502 8.73 -21.80 -27.21
CA PRO A 502 9.79 -22.71 -27.64
C PRO A 502 11.12 -22.01 -27.96
N THR A 503 11.06 -20.78 -28.48
CA THR A 503 12.24 -19.98 -28.80
C THR A 503 12.93 -19.47 -27.54
N LEU A 504 12.16 -19.00 -26.53
CA LEU A 504 12.68 -18.60 -25.23
C LEU A 504 13.33 -19.77 -24.47
N VAL A 505 12.69 -20.95 -24.47
CA VAL A 505 13.28 -22.16 -23.86
C VAL A 505 14.63 -22.47 -24.49
N THR A 506 14.69 -22.44 -25.82
CA THR A 506 15.93 -22.69 -26.56
C THR A 506 17.01 -21.64 -26.27
N ALA A 507 16.62 -20.36 -26.20
CA ALA A 507 17.53 -19.25 -25.97
C ALA A 507 18.16 -19.27 -24.57
N VAL A 508 17.38 -19.58 -23.53
CA VAL A 508 17.83 -19.54 -22.13
C VAL A 508 18.46 -20.85 -21.67
N TYR A 509 17.80 -21.98 -21.94
CA TYR A 509 18.18 -23.28 -21.40
C TYR A 509 18.98 -24.15 -22.37
N GLY A 510 18.91 -23.89 -23.68
CA GLY A 510 19.48 -24.75 -24.70
C GLY A 510 18.94 -26.18 -24.58
N ALA A 511 19.84 -27.16 -24.40
CA ALA A 511 19.46 -28.58 -24.25
C ALA A 511 19.17 -29.01 -22.80
N LYS A 512 19.21 -28.10 -21.82
CA LYS A 512 19.03 -28.44 -20.39
C LYS A 512 17.59 -28.81 -20.05
N VAL A 513 16.62 -28.16 -20.71
CA VAL A 513 15.18 -28.36 -20.50
C VAL A 513 14.61 -29.10 -21.71
N THR A 514 13.76 -30.10 -21.44
CA THR A 514 13.06 -30.88 -22.46
C THR A 514 11.56 -30.72 -22.30
N ASP A 515 10.80 -30.99 -23.36
CA ASP A 515 9.32 -30.96 -23.33
C ASP A 515 8.75 -31.87 -22.23
N GLY A 516 9.38 -33.02 -21.96
CA GLY A 516 8.97 -33.91 -20.87
C GLY A 516 9.16 -33.30 -19.48
N MET A 517 10.23 -32.52 -19.26
CA MET A 517 10.42 -31.80 -17.98
C MET A 517 9.32 -30.76 -17.77
N LEU A 518 8.89 -30.08 -18.83
CA LEU A 518 7.82 -29.07 -18.77
C LEU A 518 6.45 -29.74 -18.60
N ALA A 519 6.10 -30.72 -19.42
CA ALA A 519 4.79 -31.37 -19.39
C ALA A 519 4.62 -32.29 -18.17
N ASP A 520 5.54 -33.24 -17.97
CA ASP A 520 5.34 -34.35 -17.03
C ASP A 520 5.65 -33.91 -15.59
N HIS A 521 6.75 -33.18 -15.38
CA HIS A 521 7.19 -32.75 -14.05
C HIS A 521 6.66 -31.35 -13.71
N GLY A 522 6.72 -30.42 -14.67
CA GLY A 522 6.29 -29.03 -14.52
C GLY A 522 4.80 -28.81 -14.59
N ARG A 523 4.04 -29.73 -15.21
CA ARG A 523 2.60 -29.60 -15.50
C ARG A 523 2.24 -28.39 -16.38
N TYR A 524 3.21 -27.86 -17.14
CA TYR A 524 2.90 -26.88 -18.18
C TYR A 524 2.06 -27.52 -19.27
N VAL A 525 1.14 -26.74 -19.85
CA VAL A 525 0.20 -27.22 -20.87
C VAL A 525 0.27 -26.39 -22.15
N HIS A 526 -0.24 -26.94 -23.25
CA HIS A 526 -0.48 -26.20 -24.48
C HIS A 526 -1.94 -25.71 -24.52
N SER A 527 -2.17 -24.49 -25.00
CA SER A 527 -3.51 -23.89 -25.11
C SER A 527 -3.93 -23.62 -26.56
N GLY A 528 -3.69 -24.58 -27.47
CA GLY A 528 -4.02 -24.43 -28.90
C GLY A 528 -2.88 -23.87 -29.77
N ASP A 529 -1.72 -23.64 -29.18
CA ASP A 529 -0.46 -23.28 -29.82
C ASP A 529 0.70 -24.13 -29.24
N ALA A 530 1.91 -23.93 -29.76
CA ALA A 530 3.10 -24.65 -29.31
C ALA A 530 3.75 -24.04 -28.04
N ASN A 531 3.14 -23.02 -27.44
CA ASN A 531 3.69 -22.37 -26.26
C ASN A 531 3.35 -23.13 -24.97
N TRP A 532 4.10 -22.84 -23.91
CA TRP A 532 3.94 -23.46 -22.59
C TRP A 532 3.22 -22.51 -21.64
N TRP A 533 2.06 -22.95 -21.20
CA TRP A 533 1.14 -22.19 -20.36
C TRP A 533 1.08 -22.78 -18.97
N ILE A 534 0.93 -21.90 -17.98
CA ILE A 534 0.58 -22.25 -16.61
C ILE A 534 -0.95 -22.25 -16.51
N PRO A 535 -1.60 -23.42 -16.32
CA PRO A 535 -3.02 -23.47 -16.04
C PRO A 535 -3.28 -23.06 -14.59
N SER A 536 -4.45 -22.47 -14.33
CA SER A 536 -4.96 -22.34 -12.97
C SER A 536 -5.42 -23.69 -12.43
N GLY A 537 -5.73 -23.74 -11.14
CA GLY A 537 -6.56 -24.83 -10.61
C GLY A 537 -7.99 -24.78 -11.14
N LYS A 538 -8.73 -25.87 -10.88
CA LYS A 538 -10.17 -26.04 -11.20
C LYS A 538 -11.01 -25.94 -9.93
N VAL A 539 -12.21 -25.40 -10.07
CA VAL A 539 -13.17 -25.27 -8.97
C VAL A 539 -14.42 -26.08 -9.26
N PHE A 540 -14.89 -26.80 -8.24
CA PHE A 540 -16.11 -27.61 -8.30
C PHE A 540 -17.06 -27.31 -7.14
N PHE A 541 -18.35 -27.54 -7.39
CA PHE A 541 -19.44 -27.24 -6.44
C PHE A 541 -19.93 -28.47 -5.67
N HIS A 542 -19.23 -29.60 -5.81
CA HIS A 542 -19.44 -30.85 -5.07
C HIS A 542 -18.07 -31.39 -4.63
N ILE A 543 -18.02 -32.26 -3.62
CA ILE A 543 -16.77 -32.82 -3.06
C ILE A 543 -16.24 -34.05 -3.83
N ASP A 544 -17.14 -34.80 -4.46
CA ASP A 544 -16.82 -36.02 -5.24
C ASP A 544 -16.98 -35.90 -6.79
N PRO A 545 -16.71 -34.75 -7.44
CA PRO A 545 -16.74 -34.69 -8.89
C PRO A 545 -15.63 -35.57 -9.47
N ASP A 546 -15.92 -36.16 -10.62
CA ASP A 546 -14.95 -36.85 -11.46
C ASP A 546 -14.07 -35.79 -12.15
N ILE A 547 -12.82 -35.65 -11.69
CA ILE A 547 -11.90 -34.61 -12.16
C ILE A 547 -11.42 -34.91 -13.59
N GLU A 548 -11.27 -36.18 -13.94
CA GLU A 548 -10.81 -36.63 -15.27
C GLU A 548 -11.93 -36.51 -16.31
N ASN A 549 -13.16 -36.82 -15.91
CA ASN A 549 -14.33 -36.73 -16.76
C ASN A 549 -15.50 -36.01 -16.05
N PRO A 550 -15.45 -34.66 -15.91
CA PRO A 550 -16.47 -33.89 -15.20
C PRO A 550 -17.89 -34.10 -15.73
N SER A 551 -18.05 -34.42 -17.01
CA SER A 551 -19.35 -34.71 -17.62
C SER A 551 -20.07 -35.91 -16.97
N SER A 552 -19.35 -36.87 -16.39
CA SER A 552 -19.94 -38.08 -15.78
C SER A 552 -20.71 -37.77 -14.48
N THR A 553 -20.29 -36.75 -13.75
CA THR A 553 -20.83 -36.35 -12.43
C THR A 553 -21.51 -34.98 -12.45
N ALA A 554 -21.45 -34.25 -13.57
CA ALA A 554 -22.04 -32.92 -13.73
C ALA A 554 -23.53 -32.81 -13.31
N PRO A 555 -24.43 -33.77 -13.59
CA PRO A 555 -25.82 -33.69 -13.10
C PRO A 555 -25.93 -33.70 -11.57
N GLN A 556 -25.07 -34.47 -10.89
CA GLN A 556 -25.00 -34.51 -9.43
C GLN A 556 -24.43 -33.19 -8.90
N GLU A 557 -23.30 -32.75 -9.48
CA GLU A 557 -22.68 -31.48 -9.11
C GLU A 557 -23.64 -30.30 -9.29
N LEU A 558 -24.42 -30.25 -10.37
CA LEU A 558 -25.37 -29.17 -10.64
C LEU A 558 -26.53 -29.17 -9.63
N THR A 559 -26.96 -30.35 -9.19
CA THR A 559 -27.99 -30.46 -8.15
C THR A 559 -27.50 -29.88 -6.84
N GLU A 560 -26.27 -30.22 -6.46
CA GLU A 560 -25.60 -29.68 -5.27
C GLU A 560 -25.36 -28.17 -5.37
N ALA A 561 -24.81 -27.72 -6.51
CA ALA A 561 -24.54 -26.31 -6.78
C ALA A 561 -25.82 -25.46 -6.64
N ARG A 562 -26.95 -25.92 -7.17
CA ARG A 562 -28.24 -25.23 -7.02
C ARG A 562 -28.76 -25.22 -5.60
N ALA A 563 -28.50 -26.27 -4.83
CA ALA A 563 -28.88 -26.34 -3.42
C ALA A 563 -28.03 -25.40 -2.55
N HIS A 564 -26.77 -25.15 -2.94
CA HIS A 564 -25.76 -24.41 -2.19
C HIS A 564 -25.28 -23.14 -2.90
N PHE A 565 -26.14 -22.49 -3.70
CA PHE A 565 -25.88 -21.19 -4.34
C PHE A 565 -24.59 -21.09 -5.18
N PHE A 566 -24.16 -22.21 -5.77
CA PHE A 566 -22.91 -22.33 -6.53
C PHE A 566 -21.68 -21.94 -5.67
N LEU A 567 -21.71 -22.24 -4.38
CA LEU A 567 -20.53 -22.07 -3.52
C LEU A 567 -19.48 -23.15 -3.81
N PRO A 568 -18.21 -22.78 -4.05
CA PRO A 568 -17.11 -23.73 -4.24
C PRO A 568 -16.94 -24.68 -3.07
N ARG A 569 -16.89 -25.99 -3.33
CA ARG A 569 -16.70 -27.04 -2.30
C ARG A 569 -15.43 -27.85 -2.50
N LYS A 570 -14.82 -27.79 -3.68
CA LYS A 570 -13.55 -28.46 -3.98
C LYS A 570 -12.71 -27.60 -4.92
N PHE A 571 -11.43 -27.51 -4.58
CA PHE A 571 -10.39 -26.84 -5.34
C PHE A 571 -9.37 -27.88 -5.74
N VAL A 572 -9.10 -28.00 -7.02
CA VAL A 572 -8.14 -28.95 -7.59
C VAL A 572 -7.00 -28.15 -8.18
N ASP A 573 -5.77 -28.42 -7.75
CA ASP A 573 -4.59 -27.75 -8.29
C ASP A 573 -4.15 -28.36 -9.65
N PRO A 574 -3.18 -27.75 -10.36
CA PRO A 574 -2.64 -28.30 -11.60
C PRO A 574 -1.93 -29.67 -11.49
N PHE A 575 -1.69 -30.16 -10.27
CA PHE A 575 -1.10 -31.47 -10.00
C PHE A 575 -2.16 -32.52 -9.60
N ASP A 576 -3.43 -32.20 -9.81
CA ASP A 576 -4.62 -32.99 -9.50
C ASP A 576 -4.81 -33.25 -7.99
N GLN A 577 -4.18 -32.45 -7.14
CA GLN A 577 -4.37 -32.49 -5.68
C GLN A 577 -5.56 -31.63 -5.28
N SER A 578 -6.32 -32.10 -4.30
CA SER A 578 -7.60 -31.48 -3.94
C SER A 578 -7.63 -30.96 -2.51
N ALA A 579 -8.20 -29.77 -2.33
CA ALA A 579 -8.67 -29.28 -1.05
C ALA A 579 -10.20 -29.14 -1.08
N THR A 580 -10.86 -29.51 0.01
CA THR A 580 -12.32 -29.45 0.14
C THR A 580 -12.76 -28.47 1.21
N VAL A 581 -13.95 -27.93 1.01
CA VAL A 581 -14.58 -26.92 1.86
C VAL A 581 -16.03 -27.33 2.11
N ASP A 582 -16.42 -27.38 3.38
CA ASP A 582 -17.81 -27.54 3.78
C ASP A 582 -18.34 -26.29 4.48
N TYR A 583 -19.55 -25.91 4.10
CA TYR A 583 -20.28 -24.78 4.66
C TYR A 583 -21.22 -25.23 5.78
N GLY A 584 -21.53 -24.30 6.68
CA GLY A 584 -22.54 -24.53 7.71
C GLY A 584 -23.95 -24.73 7.11
N PRO A 585 -24.95 -25.09 7.92
CA PRO A 585 -26.32 -25.40 7.47
C PRO A 585 -27.07 -24.29 6.71
N HIS A 586 -26.50 -23.09 6.64
CA HIS A 586 -27.09 -21.91 6.00
C HIS A 586 -26.24 -21.36 4.86
N ASP A 587 -25.13 -22.03 4.49
CA ASP A 587 -24.25 -21.60 3.39
C ASP A 587 -23.64 -20.19 3.57
N LEU A 588 -23.55 -19.71 4.82
CA LEU A 588 -23.02 -18.37 5.14
C LEU A 588 -21.53 -18.37 5.53
N SER A 589 -20.99 -19.51 5.94
CA SER A 589 -19.61 -19.59 6.47
C SER A 589 -19.05 -20.99 6.30
N VAL A 590 -17.75 -21.05 6.04
CA VAL A 590 -16.98 -22.29 6.02
C VAL A 590 -16.83 -22.81 7.45
N ILE A 591 -17.15 -24.09 7.66
CA ILE A 591 -17.04 -24.75 8.98
C ILE A 591 -16.02 -25.88 8.98
N LYS A 592 -15.56 -26.32 7.81
CA LYS A 592 -14.52 -27.34 7.67
C LYS A 592 -13.74 -27.12 6.39
N THR A 593 -12.43 -27.28 6.48
CA THR A 593 -11.55 -27.46 5.33
C THR A 593 -10.73 -28.73 5.52
N GLU A 594 -10.38 -29.37 4.42
CA GLU A 594 -9.55 -30.57 4.41
C GLU A 594 -8.65 -30.56 3.16
N ASP A 595 -7.34 -30.69 3.36
CA ASP A 595 -6.35 -30.73 2.27
C ASP A 595 -6.10 -32.16 1.74
N ALA A 596 -5.22 -32.28 0.75
CA ALA A 596 -4.92 -33.56 0.10
C ALA A 596 -4.28 -34.61 1.03
N LEU A 597 -3.69 -34.19 2.15
CA LEU A 597 -3.10 -35.08 3.16
C LEU A 597 -4.03 -35.30 4.37
N SER A 598 -5.31 -34.98 4.22
CA SER A 598 -6.34 -35.10 5.26
C SER A 598 -6.06 -34.24 6.50
N ASN A 599 -5.32 -33.13 6.37
CA ASN A 599 -5.25 -32.15 7.45
C ASN A 599 -6.58 -31.41 7.52
N ARG A 600 -7.29 -31.62 8.62
CA ARG A 600 -8.66 -31.11 8.80
C ARG A 600 -8.67 -29.93 9.76
N LEU A 601 -9.18 -28.79 9.30
CA LEU A 601 -9.53 -27.65 10.16
C LEU A 601 -11.06 -27.61 10.31
N THR A 602 -11.55 -27.37 11.51
CA THR A 602 -13.00 -27.18 11.75
C THR A 602 -13.28 -25.92 12.55
N ALA A 603 -14.43 -25.30 12.32
CA ALA A 603 -14.85 -24.08 12.99
C ALA A 603 -16.31 -24.16 13.46
N ARG A 604 -16.59 -23.60 14.65
CA ARG A 604 -17.94 -23.30 15.14
C ARG A 604 -18.19 -21.81 15.00
N ILE A 605 -19.26 -21.41 14.33
CA ILE A 605 -19.54 -19.99 14.01
C ILE A 605 -20.46 -19.36 15.05
N ASP A 606 -20.18 -18.12 15.45
CA ASP A 606 -21.17 -17.25 16.10
C ASP A 606 -21.95 -16.49 15.02
N TYR A 607 -23.19 -16.93 14.78
CA TYR A 607 -24.05 -16.38 13.73
C TYR A 607 -24.51 -14.94 13.98
N ARG A 608 -24.29 -14.36 15.16
CA ARG A 608 -24.57 -12.93 15.40
C ARG A 608 -23.59 -12.04 14.65
N VAL A 609 -22.34 -12.52 14.50
CA VAL A 609 -21.22 -11.78 13.89
C VAL A 609 -20.68 -12.43 12.62
N LEU A 610 -21.13 -13.65 12.29
CA LEU A 610 -20.64 -14.46 11.17
C LEU A 610 -19.13 -14.71 11.22
N GLN A 611 -18.60 -14.94 12.42
CA GLN A 611 -17.17 -15.21 12.66
C GLN A 611 -16.98 -16.52 13.43
N PRO A 612 -15.84 -17.22 13.27
CA PRO A 612 -15.49 -18.38 14.09
C PRO A 612 -15.40 -18.04 15.57
N SER A 613 -16.17 -18.75 16.39
CA SER A 613 -16.12 -18.74 17.86
C SER A 613 -15.18 -19.81 18.43
N LEU A 614 -14.93 -20.89 17.69
CA LEU A 614 -14.00 -21.96 18.06
C LEU A 614 -13.40 -22.52 16.78
N VAL A 615 -12.08 -22.65 16.72
CA VAL A 615 -11.35 -23.32 15.64
C VAL A 615 -10.60 -24.51 16.21
N THR A 616 -10.66 -25.65 15.53
CA THR A 616 -9.86 -26.84 15.83
C THR A 616 -8.90 -27.09 14.68
N ASP A 617 -7.61 -27.16 14.97
CA ASP A 617 -6.53 -27.39 14.01
C ASP A 617 -6.41 -28.87 13.60
N PRO A 618 -5.56 -29.23 12.61
CA PRO A 618 -5.34 -30.61 12.20
C PRO A 618 -4.79 -31.54 13.28
N ASN A 619 -4.13 -31.02 14.32
CA ASN A 619 -3.63 -31.80 15.45
C ASN A 619 -4.69 -31.97 16.56
N GLY A 620 -5.88 -31.39 16.38
CA GLY A 620 -6.99 -31.42 17.33
C GLY A 620 -6.92 -30.33 18.42
N ASN A 621 -5.91 -29.46 18.40
CA ASN A 621 -5.80 -28.34 19.34
C ASN A 621 -6.83 -27.27 19.00
N ARG A 622 -7.26 -26.49 20.00
CA ARG A 622 -8.42 -25.61 19.87
C ARG A 622 -8.10 -24.17 20.26
N ALA A 623 -8.70 -23.22 19.56
CA ALA A 623 -8.69 -21.81 19.91
C ALA A 623 -10.11 -21.27 19.93
N GLU A 624 -10.53 -20.67 21.05
CA GLU A 624 -11.88 -20.12 21.25
C GLU A 624 -11.84 -18.60 21.36
N VAL A 625 -12.89 -17.94 20.88
CA VAL A 625 -13.08 -16.49 20.90
C VAL A 625 -14.48 -16.15 21.42
N ALA A 626 -14.56 -15.13 22.29
CA ALA A 626 -15.82 -14.55 22.75
C ALA A 626 -16.02 -13.15 22.16
N PHE A 627 -17.27 -12.88 21.75
CA PHE A 627 -17.71 -11.57 21.25
C PHE A 627 -18.78 -10.95 22.15
N ASP A 628 -18.73 -9.63 22.34
CA ASP A 628 -19.78 -8.89 23.06
C ASP A 628 -21.08 -8.78 22.24
N ALA A 629 -22.05 -8.01 22.74
CA ALA A 629 -23.30 -7.76 22.04
C ALA A 629 -23.16 -6.94 20.73
N LEU A 630 -22.06 -6.21 20.55
CA LEU A 630 -21.76 -5.41 19.35
C LEU A 630 -20.88 -6.14 18.34
N GLY A 631 -20.38 -7.32 18.71
CA GLY A 631 -19.49 -8.15 17.90
C GLY A 631 -18.01 -7.85 18.06
N MET A 632 -17.61 -7.10 19.09
CA MET A 632 -16.21 -6.86 19.42
C MET A 632 -15.61 -8.08 20.12
N MET A 633 -14.37 -8.44 19.78
CA MET A 633 -13.65 -9.54 20.43
C MET A 633 -13.31 -9.17 21.88
N THR A 634 -13.84 -9.91 22.85
CA THR A 634 -13.61 -9.59 24.27
C THR A 634 -12.72 -10.57 25.00
N GLY A 635 -12.46 -11.75 24.44
CA GLY A 635 -11.49 -12.68 25.01
C GLY A 635 -11.18 -13.85 24.11
N THR A 636 -10.05 -14.49 24.39
CA THR A 636 -9.57 -15.68 23.69
C THR A 636 -9.11 -16.76 24.66
N ALA A 637 -9.18 -18.01 24.25
CA ALA A 637 -8.59 -19.15 24.95
C ALA A 637 -7.86 -20.05 23.96
N VAL A 638 -6.63 -20.43 24.30
CA VAL A 638 -5.86 -21.45 23.57
C VAL A 638 -5.84 -22.73 24.39
N MET A 639 -6.15 -23.85 23.76
CA MET A 639 -6.52 -25.10 24.41
C MET A 639 -5.85 -26.29 23.72
N GLY A 640 -5.56 -27.33 24.50
CA GLY A 640 -5.24 -28.64 23.96
C GLY A 640 -6.42 -29.34 23.29
N LYS A 641 -6.21 -30.61 22.97
CA LYS A 641 -7.21 -31.47 22.33
C LYS A 641 -8.47 -31.60 23.18
N ALA A 642 -9.58 -32.00 22.58
CA ALA A 642 -10.85 -32.23 23.31
C ALA A 642 -10.73 -33.30 24.42
N SER A 643 -9.81 -34.25 24.27
CA SER A 643 -9.48 -35.28 25.26
C SER A 643 -8.50 -34.83 26.34
N GLU A 644 -7.91 -33.64 26.21
CA GLU A 644 -6.86 -33.11 27.08
C GLU A 644 -7.41 -31.97 27.95
N THR A 645 -6.76 -31.75 29.09
CA THR A 645 -7.02 -30.61 29.98
C THR A 645 -5.77 -29.74 30.03
N LEU A 646 -5.46 -29.11 28.90
CA LEU A 646 -4.30 -28.25 28.68
C LEU A 646 -4.76 -26.86 28.20
N GLY A 647 -4.02 -25.83 28.59
CA GLY A 647 -4.33 -24.45 28.20
C GLY A 647 -5.37 -23.77 29.09
N ASP A 648 -6.24 -22.98 28.47
CA ASP A 648 -7.17 -22.04 29.09
C ASP A 648 -8.64 -22.33 28.71
N SER A 649 -9.60 -21.53 29.17
CA SER A 649 -11.03 -21.68 28.80
C SER A 649 -11.83 -20.38 28.95
N LEU A 650 -12.88 -20.22 28.12
CA LEU A 650 -13.83 -19.10 28.21
C LEU A 650 -15.07 -19.40 29.09
N ASP A 651 -15.19 -20.57 29.72
CA ASP A 651 -16.37 -20.97 30.50
C ASP A 651 -16.70 -20.04 31.68
N SER A 652 -15.68 -19.35 32.22
CA SER A 652 -15.81 -18.39 33.31
C SER A 652 -15.72 -16.93 32.85
N SER A 653 -15.65 -16.69 31.54
CA SER A 653 -15.48 -15.35 30.98
C SER A 653 -16.79 -14.56 30.94
N ILE A 654 -16.69 -13.25 31.11
CA ILE A 654 -17.84 -12.34 31.09
C ILE A 654 -17.76 -11.54 29.82
N ALA A 655 -18.48 -11.91 28.76
CA ALA A 655 -18.40 -11.20 27.46
C ALA A 655 -18.66 -9.69 27.61
N ASP A 656 -19.72 -9.30 28.33
CA ASP A 656 -20.13 -7.92 28.56
C ASP A 656 -19.94 -7.52 30.05
N PRO A 657 -18.77 -7.01 30.46
CA PRO A 657 -18.59 -6.55 31.84
C PRO A 657 -19.52 -5.37 32.13
N THR A 658 -20.06 -5.34 33.35
CA THR A 658 -20.86 -4.18 33.80
C THR A 658 -19.98 -2.95 33.85
N ARG A 659 -20.59 -1.77 33.68
CA ARG A 659 -19.82 -0.53 33.70
C ARG A 659 -19.02 -0.32 34.98
N ALA A 660 -19.59 -0.68 36.13
CA ALA A 660 -18.91 -0.61 37.42
C ALA A 660 -17.68 -1.53 37.50
N GLN A 661 -17.70 -2.69 36.84
CA GLN A 661 -16.54 -3.59 36.77
C GLN A 661 -15.44 -3.02 35.87
N SER A 662 -15.80 -2.47 34.69
CA SER A 662 -14.85 -1.80 33.80
C SER A 662 -14.22 -0.58 34.47
N ASP A 663 -15.03 0.27 35.12
CA ASP A 663 -14.54 1.45 35.86
C ASP A 663 -13.63 1.04 37.03
N ALA A 664 -13.98 0.00 37.79
CA ALA A 664 -13.15 -0.50 38.89
C ALA A 664 -11.81 -1.07 38.40
N PHE A 665 -11.80 -1.73 37.24
CA PHE A 665 -10.56 -2.23 36.63
C PHE A 665 -9.69 -1.09 36.09
N ILE A 666 -10.27 -0.16 35.33
CA ILE A 666 -9.55 1.01 34.79
C ILE A 666 -9.00 1.88 35.92
N ALA A 667 -9.73 2.06 37.03
CA ALA A 667 -9.24 2.88 38.14
C ALA A 667 -8.08 2.25 38.93
N SER A 668 -7.97 0.92 38.96
CA SER A 668 -6.94 0.22 39.75
C SER A 668 -6.62 -1.16 39.14
N PRO A 669 -5.91 -1.21 37.99
CA PRO A 669 -5.60 -2.46 37.32
C PRO A 669 -4.55 -3.29 38.08
N ARG A 670 -3.63 -2.63 38.80
CA ARG A 670 -2.57 -3.22 39.62
C ARG A 670 -2.49 -2.52 40.98
N LEU A 671 -1.93 -3.22 41.97
CA LEU A 671 -1.72 -2.75 43.35
C LEU A 671 -0.25 -2.97 43.74
N ALA A 672 0.30 -2.14 44.61
CA ALA A 672 1.63 -2.38 45.18
C ALA A 672 1.64 -3.72 45.97
N SER A 673 2.72 -4.50 45.84
CA SER A 673 2.90 -5.71 46.64
C SER A 673 3.34 -5.40 48.08
N ALA A 674 3.27 -6.40 48.96
CA ALA A 674 3.70 -6.25 50.36
C ALA A 674 5.23 -6.13 50.53
N ASN A 675 6.04 -6.57 49.56
CA ASN A 675 7.51 -6.53 49.61
C ASN A 675 8.11 -5.40 48.75
N ALA A 676 7.30 -4.60 48.04
CA ALA A 676 7.71 -3.47 47.18
C ALA A 676 8.66 -3.81 46.00
N GLU A 677 9.00 -5.09 45.80
CA GLU A 677 9.83 -5.58 44.70
C GLU A 677 9.01 -5.90 43.44
N GLU A 678 7.68 -5.99 43.55
CA GLU A 678 6.77 -6.20 42.42
C GLU A 678 5.46 -5.42 42.64
N SER A 679 4.65 -5.29 41.60
CA SER A 679 3.24 -4.95 41.70
C SER A 679 2.38 -6.18 41.40
N VAL A 680 1.19 -6.26 41.96
CA VAL A 680 0.29 -7.40 41.78
C VAL A 680 -0.99 -6.98 41.04
N PRO A 681 -1.51 -7.80 40.12
CA PRO A 681 -2.82 -7.56 39.49
C PRO A 681 -3.91 -7.41 40.55
N SER A 682 -4.84 -6.47 40.35
CA SER A 682 -5.95 -6.27 41.27
C SER A 682 -6.93 -7.45 41.25
N PRO A 683 -7.76 -7.65 42.30
CA PRO A 683 -8.75 -8.72 42.32
C PRO A 683 -9.72 -8.64 41.13
N ILE A 684 -10.09 -7.44 40.69
CA ILE A 684 -10.99 -7.23 39.54
C ILE A 684 -10.31 -7.62 38.22
N ALA A 685 -9.01 -7.32 38.04
CA ALA A 685 -8.27 -7.74 36.84
C ALA A 685 -8.27 -9.27 36.69
N ARG A 686 -8.01 -10.01 37.78
CA ARG A 686 -8.07 -11.48 37.79
C ARG A 686 -9.49 -12.00 37.55
N TYR A 687 -10.49 -11.38 38.16
CA TYR A 687 -11.89 -11.75 37.99
C TYR A 687 -12.35 -11.57 36.53
N LEU A 688 -11.97 -10.46 35.87
CA LEU A 688 -12.33 -10.20 34.48
C LEU A 688 -11.60 -11.13 33.49
N LEU A 689 -10.36 -11.52 33.77
CA LEU A 689 -9.65 -12.52 32.97
C LEU A 689 -10.26 -13.92 33.14
N GLY A 690 -10.69 -14.29 34.35
CA GLY A 690 -11.24 -15.62 34.64
C GLY A 690 -10.23 -16.71 34.31
N ASN A 691 -10.63 -17.66 33.44
CA ASN A 691 -9.76 -18.72 32.90
C ASN A 691 -9.28 -18.44 31.47
N ALA A 692 -9.51 -17.25 30.90
CA ALA A 692 -9.11 -16.93 29.54
C ALA A 692 -7.59 -16.80 29.39
N THR A 693 -7.10 -16.94 28.15
CA THR A 693 -5.73 -16.59 27.74
C THR A 693 -5.57 -15.08 27.69
N THR A 694 -6.51 -14.42 27.00
CA THR A 694 -6.54 -12.96 26.85
C THR A 694 -7.95 -12.43 27.09
N ARG A 695 -8.05 -11.23 27.65
CA ARG A 695 -9.27 -10.45 27.82
C ARG A 695 -9.05 -9.03 27.30
N VAL A 696 -10.04 -8.48 26.61
CA VAL A 696 -10.05 -7.09 26.15
C VAL A 696 -11.24 -6.35 26.77
N ILE A 697 -10.98 -5.17 27.33
CA ILE A 697 -11.97 -4.29 27.94
C ILE A 697 -12.00 -2.99 27.15
N TYR A 698 -13.17 -2.66 26.61
CA TYR A 698 -13.40 -1.45 25.83
C TYR A 698 -14.12 -0.39 26.65
N ASP A 699 -13.67 0.85 26.55
CA ASP A 699 -14.41 2.02 27.04
C ASP A 699 -14.43 3.13 25.97
N LEU A 700 -15.21 2.89 24.93
CA LEU A 700 -15.32 3.78 23.76
C LEU A 700 -16.02 5.10 24.09
N ASP A 701 -16.98 5.09 25.00
CA ASP A 701 -17.77 6.27 25.41
C ASP A 701 -17.03 7.15 26.44
N ARG A 702 -15.75 6.90 26.74
CA ARG A 702 -14.97 7.62 27.77
C ARG A 702 -14.93 9.14 27.50
N PHE A 703 -14.72 9.53 26.24
CA PHE A 703 -14.69 10.93 25.83
C PHE A 703 -16.01 11.64 26.10
N ARG A 704 -17.13 11.04 25.67
CA ARG A 704 -18.47 11.61 25.88
C ARG A 704 -18.78 11.90 27.35
N ARG A 705 -18.26 11.10 28.28
CA ARG A 705 -18.60 11.20 29.71
C ARG A 705 -17.66 12.07 30.52
N SER A 706 -16.38 12.10 30.15
CA SER A 706 -15.32 12.69 30.97
C SER A 706 -14.38 13.64 30.21
N GLY A 707 -14.43 13.64 28.87
CA GLY A 707 -13.47 14.34 28.02
C GLY A 707 -12.13 13.60 27.84
N GLU A 708 -11.95 12.45 28.50
CA GLU A 708 -10.74 11.62 28.37
C GLU A 708 -10.80 10.72 27.12
N PRO A 709 -9.65 10.31 26.55
CA PRO A 709 -9.63 9.52 25.32
C PRO A 709 -10.36 8.16 25.47
N PRO A 710 -11.03 7.66 24.41
CA PRO A 710 -11.41 6.26 24.33
C PRO A 710 -10.22 5.35 24.66
N VAL A 711 -10.47 4.29 25.44
CA VAL A 711 -9.41 3.38 25.88
C VAL A 711 -9.80 1.93 25.61
N THR A 712 -8.81 1.15 25.18
CA THR A 712 -8.88 -0.31 25.11
C THR A 712 -7.81 -0.88 26.03
N ALA A 713 -8.18 -1.79 26.91
CA ALA A 713 -7.26 -2.43 27.83
C ALA A 713 -7.19 -3.94 27.57
N THR A 714 -6.00 -4.50 27.60
CA THR A 714 -5.74 -5.92 27.36
C THR A 714 -5.14 -6.55 28.61
N ILE A 715 -5.67 -7.72 28.98
CA ILE A 715 -5.21 -8.53 30.10
C ILE A 715 -4.78 -9.89 29.51
N VAL A 716 -3.53 -10.30 29.71
CA VAL A 716 -2.98 -11.54 29.16
C VAL A 716 -2.34 -12.37 30.25
N ARG A 717 -2.59 -13.68 30.25
CA ARG A 717 -2.00 -14.62 31.20
C ARG A 717 -0.58 -15.02 30.80
N GLU A 718 0.33 -15.18 31.77
CA GLU A 718 1.68 -15.67 31.51
C GLU A 718 1.81 -17.19 31.59
N THR A 719 1.03 -17.86 32.44
CA THR A 719 1.06 -19.31 32.63
C THR A 719 -0.34 -19.88 32.53
N HIS A 720 -0.60 -20.85 31.66
CA HIS A 720 -1.96 -21.38 31.43
C HIS A 720 -2.65 -21.86 32.71
N VAL A 721 -3.97 -21.91 32.75
CA VAL A 721 -4.71 -22.29 33.98
C VAL A 721 -4.30 -23.67 34.54
N HIS A 722 -3.90 -24.60 33.67
CA HIS A 722 -3.58 -25.98 34.05
C HIS A 722 -2.08 -26.27 34.31
N ASP A 723 -1.19 -25.30 34.13
CA ASP A 723 0.27 -25.48 34.29
C ASP A 723 0.85 -25.14 35.70
N PRO A 724 0.31 -24.18 36.49
CA PRO A 724 0.89 -23.79 37.77
C PRO A 724 0.85 -24.91 38.82
N ALA A 725 1.83 -24.91 39.72
CA ALA A 725 1.79 -25.75 40.91
C ALA A 725 0.55 -25.43 41.78
N ALA A 726 0.03 -26.42 42.50
CA ALA A 726 -1.16 -26.25 43.34
C ALA A 726 -1.02 -25.04 44.29
N ASN A 727 -1.98 -24.10 44.20
CA ASN A 727 -2.04 -22.82 44.93
C ASN A 727 -1.15 -21.67 44.42
N GLN A 728 -0.49 -21.80 43.26
CA GLN A 728 0.20 -20.69 42.60
C GLN A 728 -0.74 -19.98 41.61
N LEU A 729 -0.90 -18.67 41.75
CA LEU A 729 -1.64 -17.86 40.78
C LEU A 729 -0.74 -17.52 39.59
N SER A 730 -1.31 -17.56 38.39
CA SER A 730 -0.62 -17.12 37.18
C SER A 730 -0.34 -15.61 37.22
N LYS A 731 0.85 -15.21 36.73
CA LYS A 731 1.17 -13.80 36.46
C LYS A 731 0.35 -13.31 35.26
N ILE A 732 0.12 -12.00 35.20
CA ILE A 732 -0.71 -11.36 34.19
C ILE A 732 -0.03 -10.08 33.70
N GLN A 733 -0.09 -9.89 32.38
CA GLN A 733 0.30 -8.70 31.64
C GLN A 733 -0.91 -7.81 31.39
N ILE A 734 -0.78 -6.52 31.69
CA ILE A 734 -1.83 -5.51 31.48
C ILE A 734 -1.25 -4.38 30.63
N GLY A 735 -1.98 -4.01 29.58
CA GLY A 735 -1.67 -2.86 28.75
C GLY A 735 -2.91 -2.06 28.36
N PHE A 736 -2.73 -0.79 28.09
CA PHE A 736 -3.75 0.15 27.64
C PHE A 736 -3.33 0.80 26.32
N SER A 737 -4.29 0.98 25.43
CA SER A 737 -4.17 1.73 24.18
C SER A 737 -5.23 2.82 24.19
N TYR A 738 -4.80 4.06 23.99
CA TYR A 738 -5.64 5.25 23.94
C TYR A 738 -5.77 5.72 22.50
N SER A 739 -7.00 5.97 22.08
CA SER A 739 -7.28 6.45 20.73
C SER A 739 -7.69 7.91 20.73
N ASP A 740 -7.41 8.61 19.64
CA ASP A 740 -7.87 9.98 19.43
C ASP A 740 -9.29 10.06 18.84
N GLY A 741 -9.75 11.28 18.52
CA GLY A 741 -11.09 11.49 17.98
C GLY A 741 -11.35 10.80 16.64
N PHE A 742 -10.31 10.43 15.90
CA PHE A 742 -10.38 9.72 14.62
C PHE A 742 -10.14 8.21 14.76
N GLY A 743 -9.91 7.71 15.97
CA GLY A 743 -9.65 6.30 16.25
C GLY A 743 -8.20 5.87 16.04
N ARG A 744 -7.25 6.81 15.90
CA ARG A 744 -5.82 6.50 15.80
C ARG A 744 -5.25 6.29 17.21
N GLU A 745 -4.39 5.28 17.40
CA GLU A 745 -3.65 5.12 18.66
C GLU A 745 -2.71 6.31 18.86
N ILE A 746 -2.83 7.00 20.00
CA ILE A 746 -2.02 8.17 20.37
C ILE A 746 -1.15 7.95 21.60
N GLN A 747 -1.45 6.93 22.40
CA GLN A 747 -0.59 6.53 23.50
C GLN A 747 -0.87 5.08 23.90
N LYS A 748 0.19 4.34 24.15
CA LYS A 748 0.15 3.02 24.78
C LYS A 748 0.75 3.08 26.17
N LYS A 749 0.19 2.34 27.12
CA LYS A 749 0.71 2.17 28.48
C LYS A 749 0.86 0.70 28.78
N ILE A 750 2.05 0.23 29.10
CA ILE A 750 2.31 -1.15 29.53
C ILE A 750 2.89 -1.14 30.94
N GLN A 751 2.61 -2.18 31.72
CA GLN A 751 3.16 -2.30 33.07
C GLN A 751 4.69 -2.44 33.03
N ALA A 752 5.37 -2.00 34.09
CA ALA A 752 6.81 -2.17 34.29
C ALA A 752 7.11 -2.49 35.76
N GLU A 753 8.27 -3.08 36.02
CA GLU A 753 8.73 -3.40 37.37
C GLU A 753 8.87 -2.13 38.23
N PRO A 754 8.75 -2.23 39.57
CA PRO A 754 8.95 -1.09 40.44
C PRO A 754 10.31 -0.43 40.25
N GLY A 755 10.30 0.87 40.07
CA GLY A 755 11.51 1.65 39.88
C GLY A 755 11.20 3.15 39.87
N PRO A 756 12.22 4.00 39.78
CA PRO A 756 11.98 5.42 39.67
C PRO A 756 11.45 5.78 38.27
N VAL A 757 10.66 6.86 38.20
CA VAL A 757 10.17 7.43 36.92
C VAL A 757 11.26 8.27 36.25
N GLU A 758 12.03 9.01 37.05
CA GLU A 758 13.21 9.76 36.63
C GLU A 758 14.45 9.22 37.34
N GLU A 759 15.61 9.27 36.70
CA GLU A 759 16.86 8.77 37.27
C GLU A 759 17.15 9.39 38.67
N GLY A 760 17.34 8.54 39.68
CA GLY A 760 17.58 8.97 41.07
C GLY A 760 16.33 9.38 41.87
N GLY A 761 15.13 9.28 41.29
CA GLY A 761 13.86 9.53 41.97
C GLY A 761 13.42 8.42 42.95
N PRO A 762 12.27 8.58 43.64
CA PRO A 762 11.71 7.54 44.49
C PRO A 762 11.18 6.36 43.66
N VAL A 763 11.26 5.15 44.22
CA VAL A 763 10.67 3.94 43.61
C VAL A 763 9.14 4.04 43.59
N VAL A 764 8.56 3.85 42.41
CA VAL A 764 7.11 3.84 42.17
C VAL A 764 6.64 2.41 41.91
N SER A 765 5.48 2.04 42.47
CA SER A 765 4.83 0.74 42.25
C SER A 765 3.30 0.90 42.39
N PRO A 766 2.49 0.57 41.35
CA PRO A 766 2.89 0.09 40.03
C PRO A 766 3.57 1.17 39.18
N ARG A 767 4.56 0.78 38.37
CA ARG A 767 5.19 1.63 37.35
C ARG A 767 4.70 1.23 35.96
N TRP A 768 4.68 2.17 35.03
CA TRP A 768 4.24 1.97 33.65
C TRP A 768 5.24 2.53 32.66
N VAL A 769 5.27 1.97 31.46
CA VAL A 769 5.95 2.54 30.29
C VAL A 769 4.89 3.12 29.36
N GLY A 770 5.02 4.41 29.04
CA GLY A 770 4.23 5.11 28.05
C GLY A 770 4.95 5.21 26.71
N SER A 771 4.23 5.01 25.60
CA SER A 771 4.76 5.37 24.29
C SER A 771 4.93 6.88 24.19
N GLY A 772 6.00 7.31 23.51
CA GLY A 772 6.28 8.73 23.31
C GLY A 772 5.20 9.45 22.50
N TRP A 773 5.12 10.77 22.71
CA TRP A 773 4.16 11.62 22.01
C TRP A 773 4.54 11.82 20.54
N THR A 774 3.54 11.92 19.66
CA THR A 774 3.76 12.26 18.25
C THR A 774 3.09 13.60 17.93
N VAL A 775 3.87 14.51 17.37
CA VAL A 775 3.40 15.81 16.86
C VAL A 775 3.11 15.66 15.37
N PHE A 776 1.96 16.12 14.91
CA PHE A 776 1.55 16.01 13.50
C PHE A 776 1.52 17.37 12.82
N ASN A 777 1.77 17.41 11.51
CA ASN A 777 1.54 18.59 10.68
C ASN A 777 0.06 18.83 10.38
N ASN A 778 -0.20 19.96 9.72
CA ASN A 778 -1.51 20.37 9.20
C ASN A 778 -2.07 19.45 8.07
N LYS A 779 -1.39 18.35 7.73
CA LYS A 779 -1.84 17.27 6.83
C LYS A 779 -1.97 15.91 7.53
N GLY A 780 -1.63 15.83 8.82
CA GLY A 780 -1.72 14.61 9.62
C GLY A 780 -0.51 13.69 9.49
N LYS A 781 0.63 14.18 8.99
CA LYS A 781 1.92 13.45 8.96
C LYS A 781 2.74 13.71 10.23
N PRO A 782 3.45 12.71 10.75
CA PRO A 782 4.28 12.87 11.95
C PRO A 782 5.48 13.77 11.67
N VAL A 783 5.69 14.80 12.49
CA VAL A 783 6.83 15.74 12.38
C VAL A 783 7.85 15.50 13.49
N ARG A 784 7.39 15.10 14.68
CA ARG A 784 8.24 14.67 15.80
C ARG A 784 7.65 13.41 16.43
N GLN A 785 8.51 12.49 16.83
CA GLN A 785 8.17 11.28 17.56
C GLN A 785 9.12 11.18 18.75
N TYR A 786 8.60 11.44 19.94
CA TYR A 786 9.37 11.41 21.18
C TYR A 786 9.62 9.98 21.66
N GLU A 787 10.58 9.83 22.57
CA GLU A 787 10.97 8.54 23.12
C GLU A 787 9.91 8.04 24.13
N PRO A 788 9.84 6.71 24.36
CA PRO A 788 9.04 6.16 25.46
C PRO A 788 9.53 6.67 26.82
N PHE A 789 8.67 6.55 27.84
CA PHE A 789 8.94 7.09 29.17
C PHE A 789 8.36 6.24 30.29
N PHE A 790 9.01 6.23 31.44
CA PHE A 790 8.43 5.67 32.66
C PHE A 790 7.37 6.60 33.24
N ASP A 791 6.33 6.03 33.85
CA ASP A 791 5.21 6.76 34.40
C ASP A 791 4.73 6.11 35.71
N ASP A 792 4.19 6.93 36.61
CA ASP A 792 3.56 6.53 37.86
C ASP A 792 2.09 6.14 37.72
N THR A 793 1.51 6.32 36.53
CA THR A 793 0.12 5.95 36.22
C THR A 793 -0.02 5.35 34.81
N HIS A 794 -1.03 4.50 34.63
CA HIS A 794 -1.47 4.02 33.31
C HIS A 794 -2.43 4.99 32.61
N ASP A 795 -2.85 6.07 33.26
CA ASP A 795 -3.73 7.07 32.65
C ASP A 795 -3.03 7.81 31.51
N PHE A 796 -3.82 8.28 30.56
CA PHE A 796 -3.34 9.06 29.43
C PHE A 796 -2.69 10.37 29.87
N LYS A 797 -1.49 10.66 29.37
CA LYS A 797 -0.82 11.96 29.51
C LYS A 797 -0.71 12.64 28.16
N PHE A 798 -1.44 13.74 27.99
CA PHE A 798 -1.40 14.56 26.78
C PHE A 798 -0.05 15.27 26.64
N GLY A 799 0.57 15.19 25.46
CA GLY A 799 1.70 16.04 25.09
C GLY A 799 2.98 15.81 25.90
N LEU A 800 3.18 14.62 26.47
CA LEU A 800 4.41 14.31 27.19
C LEU A 800 5.55 14.02 26.20
N ALA A 801 6.45 14.99 26.06
CA ALA A 801 7.62 14.95 25.20
C ALA A 801 8.86 14.61 26.04
N GLU A 802 9.16 13.33 26.17
CA GLU A 802 10.37 12.83 26.84
C GLU A 802 11.46 12.50 25.81
N GLY A 803 12.72 12.62 26.25
CA GLY A 803 13.87 12.38 25.39
C GLY A 803 14.03 13.43 24.28
N VAL A 804 14.55 13.00 23.14
CA VAL A 804 14.79 13.86 21.96
C VAL A 804 14.12 13.29 20.72
N SER A 805 13.77 14.15 19.78
CA SER A 805 13.17 13.74 18.49
C SER A 805 13.81 14.52 17.35
N PRO A 806 14.09 13.89 16.20
CA PRO A 806 14.33 14.63 14.97
C PRO A 806 13.06 15.41 14.56
N VAL A 807 13.23 16.36 13.66
CA VAL A 807 12.14 17.13 13.03
C VAL A 807 12.10 16.78 11.54
N LEU A 808 10.96 16.25 11.09
CA LEU A 808 10.73 15.90 9.69
C LEU A 808 10.04 17.05 8.95
N PHE A 809 10.63 17.46 7.83
CA PHE A 809 10.10 18.50 6.96
C PHE A 809 9.52 17.87 5.68
N TYR A 810 8.31 18.29 5.33
CA TYR A 810 7.58 17.77 4.20
C TYR A 810 7.44 18.83 3.10
N ASP A 811 7.49 18.39 1.85
CA ASP A 811 7.02 19.21 0.75
C ASP A 811 5.48 19.20 0.64
N PRO A 812 4.88 20.09 -0.16
CA PRO A 812 3.44 20.16 -0.38
C PRO A 812 2.81 18.89 -0.97
N VAL A 813 3.59 18.02 -1.61
CA VAL A 813 3.14 16.70 -2.11
C VAL A 813 3.44 15.56 -1.12
N GLU A 814 3.71 15.91 0.13
CA GLU A 814 3.83 15.04 1.31
C GLU A 814 5.05 14.11 1.34
N ARG A 815 6.13 14.45 0.63
CA ARG A 815 7.43 13.76 0.70
C ARG A 815 8.31 14.39 1.78
N VAL A 816 9.07 13.57 2.51
CA VAL A 816 10.10 14.08 3.44
C VAL A 816 11.26 14.64 2.61
N VAL A 817 11.52 15.94 2.74
CA VAL A 817 12.61 16.63 2.03
C VAL A 817 13.80 16.95 2.92
N ALA A 818 13.61 16.98 4.24
CA ALA A 818 14.70 17.13 5.19
C ALA A 818 14.37 16.51 6.56
N THR A 819 15.41 16.04 7.24
CA THR A 819 15.36 15.58 8.64
C THR A 819 16.39 16.36 9.45
N LEU A 820 15.95 17.16 10.42
CA LEU A 820 16.83 17.86 11.35
C LEU A 820 16.98 17.03 12.64
N HIS A 821 18.22 16.74 13.03
CA HIS A 821 18.51 15.93 14.22
C HIS A 821 18.76 16.79 15.48
N PRO A 822 18.54 16.25 16.70
CA PRO A 822 18.71 16.99 17.97
C PRO A 822 20.12 17.55 18.23
N ASN A 823 21.14 17.07 17.51
CA ASN A 823 22.52 17.52 17.60
C ASN A 823 22.88 18.62 16.57
N HIS A 824 21.87 19.16 15.86
CA HIS A 824 21.97 20.16 14.80
C HIS A 824 22.74 19.69 13.55
N THR A 825 22.73 18.38 13.25
CA THR A 825 23.00 17.85 11.89
C THR A 825 21.68 17.69 11.15
N TYR A 826 21.70 17.68 9.82
CA TYR A 826 20.51 17.40 9.03
C TYR A 826 20.85 16.59 7.78
N GLU A 827 19.88 15.88 7.25
CA GLU A 827 19.94 15.23 5.94
C GLU A 827 18.83 15.81 5.06
N LYS A 828 19.01 15.77 3.74
CA LYS A 828 18.03 16.33 2.80
C LYS A 828 17.93 15.51 1.52
N VAL A 829 16.77 15.60 0.88
CA VAL A 829 16.48 15.00 -0.43
C VAL A 829 15.95 16.08 -1.35
N VAL A 830 16.60 16.24 -2.51
CA VAL A 830 16.19 17.18 -3.55
C VAL A 830 15.57 16.38 -4.70
N PHE A 831 14.32 16.69 -5.00
CA PHE A 831 13.57 16.07 -6.09
C PHE A 831 13.64 16.92 -7.36
N ASP A 832 13.96 16.27 -8.47
CA ASP A 832 13.77 16.76 -9.83
C ASP A 832 12.81 15.81 -10.55
N THR A 833 12.34 16.20 -11.73
CA THR A 833 11.60 15.34 -12.63
C THR A 833 12.42 14.10 -13.02
N TRP A 834 13.69 14.23 -13.37
CA TRP A 834 14.53 13.18 -13.97
C TRP A 834 15.60 12.60 -13.05
N GLU A 835 15.78 13.18 -11.87
CA GLU A 835 16.75 12.73 -10.88
C GLU A 835 16.31 13.01 -9.44
N GLN A 836 16.96 12.33 -8.50
CA GLN A 836 16.82 12.56 -7.06
C GLN A 836 18.21 12.62 -6.46
N THR A 837 18.48 13.66 -5.67
CA THR A 837 19.76 13.80 -4.96
C THR A 837 19.53 13.66 -3.47
N THR A 838 20.28 12.75 -2.83
CA THR A 838 20.20 12.47 -1.39
C THR A 838 21.49 12.89 -0.72
N TYR A 839 21.36 13.70 0.32
CA TYR A 839 22.46 14.19 1.17
C TYR A 839 22.30 13.58 2.56
N ASP A 840 23.31 12.85 3.03
CA ASP A 840 23.36 12.37 4.40
C ASP A 840 23.86 13.46 5.37
N VAL A 841 23.94 13.12 6.66
CA VAL A 841 24.41 14.05 7.72
C VAL A 841 25.88 14.48 7.57
N ASN A 842 26.71 13.72 6.87
CA ASN A 842 28.09 14.09 6.58
C ASN A 842 28.17 15.00 5.36
N ASP A 843 27.31 14.79 4.35
CA ASP A 843 27.27 15.62 3.16
C ASP A 843 26.93 17.08 3.50
N THR A 844 25.99 17.30 4.42
CA THR A 844 25.57 18.64 4.85
C THR A 844 26.43 19.23 5.98
N VAL A 845 27.45 18.51 6.47
CA VAL A 845 28.10 18.83 7.76
C VAL A 845 28.75 20.23 7.80
N THR A 846 29.17 20.77 6.66
CA THR A 846 29.74 22.13 6.56
C THR A 846 28.76 23.16 5.99
N PHE A 847 27.53 22.77 5.68
CA PHE A 847 26.54 23.69 5.13
C PHE A 847 26.03 24.63 6.22
N ASP A 848 25.63 25.82 5.80
CA ASP A 848 24.91 26.74 6.66
C ASP A 848 23.41 26.64 6.33
N PRO A 849 22.60 26.05 7.24
CA PRO A 849 21.16 25.89 7.00
C PRO A 849 20.42 27.21 6.81
N GLN A 850 20.99 28.37 7.19
CA GLN A 850 20.37 29.68 6.92
C GLN A 850 20.49 30.11 5.45
N THR A 851 21.41 29.52 4.69
CA THR A 851 21.68 29.87 3.28
C THR A 851 21.46 28.70 2.32
N ASP A 852 20.99 27.56 2.83
CA ASP A 852 20.67 26.38 2.04
C ASP A 852 19.19 26.43 1.60
N ASP A 853 18.95 26.80 0.34
CA ASP A 853 17.61 27.03 -0.21
C ASP A 853 16.70 25.79 -0.12
N ASP A 854 17.27 24.58 -0.20
CA ASP A 854 16.54 23.31 -0.13
C ASP A 854 15.92 23.05 1.26
N VAL A 855 16.46 23.71 2.30
CA VAL A 855 15.98 23.60 3.69
C VAL A 855 15.55 24.95 4.26
N SER A 856 15.16 25.89 3.40
CA SER A 856 14.62 27.21 3.78
C SER A 856 13.47 27.14 4.80
N GLN A 857 12.77 26.00 4.86
CA GLN A 857 11.74 25.69 5.87
C GLN A 857 12.26 25.71 7.32
N PHE A 858 13.57 25.55 7.55
CA PHE A 858 14.17 25.62 8.89
C PHE A 858 14.01 27.00 9.52
N SER A 859 13.88 28.06 8.71
CA SER A 859 13.58 29.43 9.19
C SER A 859 12.26 29.55 9.96
N ARG A 860 11.39 28.52 9.90
CA ARG A 860 10.16 28.42 10.69
C ARG A 860 10.42 28.01 12.14
N LEU A 861 11.60 27.48 12.45
CA LEU A 861 12.05 27.14 13.79
C LEU A 861 12.81 28.31 14.44
N PRO A 862 12.82 28.39 15.79
CA PRO A 862 13.78 29.23 16.50
C PRO A 862 15.22 28.89 16.09
N GLU A 863 16.06 29.90 15.86
CA GLU A 863 17.47 29.68 15.44
C GLU A 863 18.23 28.74 16.38
N ALA A 864 17.95 28.78 17.68
CA ALA A 864 18.60 27.93 18.68
C ALA A 864 18.33 26.43 18.53
N ASP A 865 17.28 26.04 17.77
CA ASP A 865 16.92 24.63 17.55
C ASP A 865 17.76 23.96 16.45
N TYR A 866 18.48 24.76 15.64
CA TYR A 866 19.34 24.26 14.55
C TYR A 866 20.69 24.97 14.45
N LEU A 867 20.94 26.02 15.26
CA LEU A 867 22.20 26.74 15.36
C LEU A 867 22.70 26.81 16.81
N PRO A 868 24.03 26.87 17.03
CA PRO A 868 25.08 26.66 16.03
C PRO A 868 25.01 25.22 15.48
N SER A 869 25.31 25.04 14.18
CA SER A 869 25.33 23.69 13.59
C SER A 869 26.37 22.80 14.30
N TRP A 870 26.20 21.48 14.17
CA TRP A 870 27.09 20.51 14.80
C TRP A 870 28.59 20.79 14.55
N HIS A 871 28.92 21.23 13.33
CA HIS A 871 30.29 21.55 12.92
C HIS A 871 30.75 22.91 13.45
N VAL A 872 29.91 23.95 13.38
CA VAL A 872 30.23 25.30 13.86
C VAL A 872 30.49 25.30 15.37
N LEU A 873 29.66 24.61 16.16
CA LEU A 873 29.85 24.46 17.61
C LEU A 873 31.24 23.90 17.97
N ARG A 874 31.80 23.05 17.11
CA ARG A 874 33.10 22.39 17.33
C ARG A 874 34.27 23.22 16.82
N THR A 875 34.10 23.92 15.70
CA THR A 875 35.22 24.51 14.94
C THR A 875 35.34 26.02 15.10
N ASP A 876 34.24 26.74 15.28
CA ASP A 876 34.24 28.20 15.35
C ASP A 876 34.75 28.70 16.72
N PRO A 877 35.79 29.56 16.75
CA PRO A 877 36.26 30.20 17.97
C PRO A 877 35.18 30.96 18.76
N ALA A 878 34.13 31.48 18.10
CA ALA A 878 33.02 32.19 18.74
C ALA A 878 32.25 31.32 19.75
N HIS A 879 32.18 30.01 19.50
CA HIS A 879 31.47 29.04 20.34
C HIS A 879 32.40 28.30 21.33
N ALA A 880 33.66 28.72 21.47
CA ALA A 880 34.63 28.04 22.32
C ALA A 880 34.25 27.97 23.80
N ALA A 881 33.49 28.96 24.30
CA ALA A 881 32.96 28.97 25.66
C ALA A 881 31.87 27.91 25.85
N GLU A 882 30.91 27.84 24.92
CA GLU A 882 29.82 26.85 24.92
C GLU A 882 30.34 25.43 24.76
N ALA A 883 31.23 25.19 23.79
CA ALA A 883 31.92 23.92 23.63
C ALA A 883 32.72 23.53 24.89
N GLY A 884 33.22 24.52 25.65
CA GLY A 884 33.89 24.30 26.92
C GLY A 884 32.98 23.90 28.08
N LEU A 885 31.71 24.31 28.04
CA LEU A 885 30.68 23.85 28.97
C LEU A 885 30.20 22.44 28.60
N LYS A 886 29.98 22.17 27.31
CA LYS A 886 29.53 20.86 26.80
C LYS A 886 30.60 19.78 26.94
N TRP A 887 31.87 20.12 26.71
CA TRP A 887 33.03 19.22 26.88
C TRP A 887 34.10 19.86 27.79
N PRO A 888 33.93 19.75 29.12
CA PRO A 888 34.85 20.34 30.09
C PRO A 888 36.28 19.80 29.97
N ASP A 889 36.43 18.50 29.69
CA ASP A 889 37.74 17.87 29.49
C ASP A 889 38.43 18.34 28.18
N PRO A 890 39.62 18.94 28.24
CA PRO A 890 40.35 19.38 27.05
C PRO A 890 40.66 18.25 26.05
N LYS A 891 40.83 17.00 26.51
CA LYS A 891 41.10 15.87 25.60
C LYS A 891 39.85 15.53 24.79
N THR A 892 38.70 15.39 25.43
CA THR A 892 37.41 15.21 24.73
C THR A 892 37.17 16.35 23.75
N ARG A 893 37.37 17.60 24.17
CA ARG A 893 37.18 18.76 23.28
C ARG A 893 38.10 18.75 22.06
N ALA A 894 39.36 18.32 22.21
CA ALA A 894 40.28 18.15 21.09
C ALA A 894 39.87 16.99 20.17
N ALA A 895 39.31 15.90 20.73
CA ALA A 895 38.76 14.80 19.96
C ALA A 895 37.53 15.23 19.14
N GLU A 896 36.61 16.01 19.72
CA GLU A 896 35.45 16.58 19.02
C GLU A 896 35.86 17.49 17.85
N LYS A 897 36.85 18.36 18.05
CA LYS A 897 37.44 19.18 16.96
C LYS A 897 38.02 18.33 15.84
N LYS A 898 38.72 17.25 16.21
CA LYS A 898 39.30 16.32 15.23
C LYS A 898 38.23 15.52 14.49
N ALA A 899 37.13 15.16 15.15
CA ALA A 899 35.98 14.51 14.52
C ALA A 899 35.33 15.44 13.48
N ALA A 900 35.08 16.71 13.84
CA ALA A 900 34.55 17.70 12.92
C ALA A 900 35.43 17.92 11.68
N ALA A 901 36.75 18.05 11.88
CA ALA A 901 37.71 18.19 10.77
C ALA A 901 37.79 16.95 9.85
N LYS A 902 37.44 15.77 10.36
CA LYS A 902 37.35 14.55 9.53
C LYS A 902 36.02 14.50 8.78
N ALA A 903 34.90 14.80 9.45
CA ALA A 903 33.58 14.82 8.85
C ALA A 903 33.50 15.83 7.69
N ALA A 904 34.10 17.02 7.85
CA ALA A 904 34.14 18.06 6.82
C ALA A 904 34.75 17.63 5.46
N LYS A 905 35.48 16.50 5.42
CA LYS A 905 36.01 15.96 4.16
C LYS A 905 34.97 15.25 3.31
N HIS A 906 33.91 14.77 3.96
CA HIS A 906 32.76 14.12 3.35
C HIS A 906 31.65 15.13 3.03
N ALA A 907 31.90 16.43 3.24
CA ALA A 907 30.92 17.44 2.88
C ALA A 907 30.73 17.50 1.36
N ASN A 908 29.48 17.66 0.93
CA ASN A 908 29.03 17.73 -0.45
C ASN A 908 29.48 16.52 -1.29
N THR A 909 29.21 15.30 -0.80
CA THR A 909 29.40 14.05 -1.56
C THR A 909 28.08 13.27 -1.75
N PRO A 910 27.00 13.92 -2.20
CA PRO A 910 25.68 13.30 -2.24
C PRO A 910 25.60 12.10 -3.19
N SER A 911 24.58 11.28 -3.01
CA SER A 911 24.19 10.26 -3.99
C SER A 911 23.12 10.81 -4.94
N VAL A 912 23.33 10.64 -6.25
CA VAL A 912 22.39 11.04 -7.30
C VAL A 912 21.82 9.80 -7.99
N THR A 913 20.50 9.69 -8.03
CA THR A 913 19.78 8.64 -8.77
C THR A 913 19.07 9.26 -9.96
N HIS A 914 19.34 8.76 -11.17
CA HIS A 914 18.67 9.18 -12.40
C HIS A 914 17.59 8.17 -12.81
N PHE A 915 16.47 8.71 -13.32
CA PHE A 915 15.29 7.94 -13.70
C PHE A 915 15.07 7.93 -15.21
N ASP A 916 14.50 6.85 -15.73
CA ASP A 916 14.05 6.75 -17.12
C ASP A 916 12.66 7.41 -17.34
N SER A 917 12.14 7.30 -18.57
CA SER A 917 10.82 7.83 -18.96
C SER A 917 9.64 7.23 -18.22
N LEU A 918 9.82 6.08 -17.56
CA LEU A 918 8.80 5.41 -16.75
C LEU A 918 8.99 5.66 -15.24
N PHE A 919 9.92 6.54 -14.85
CA PHE A 919 10.30 6.85 -13.47
C PHE A 919 10.99 5.68 -12.73
N ARG A 920 11.79 4.89 -13.46
CA ARG A 920 12.54 3.77 -12.89
C ARG A 920 14.01 4.14 -12.75
N PRO A 921 14.66 3.86 -11.60
CA PRO A 921 16.07 4.17 -11.41
C PRO A 921 16.92 3.28 -12.34
N PHE A 922 17.78 3.89 -13.15
CA PHE A 922 18.67 3.14 -14.05
C PHE A 922 20.16 3.49 -13.86
N LEU A 923 20.47 4.60 -13.19
CA LEU A 923 21.83 5.02 -12.89
C LEU A 923 21.83 5.64 -11.50
N THR A 924 22.70 5.14 -10.62
CA THR A 924 22.98 5.74 -9.31
C THR A 924 24.46 6.07 -9.23
N ILE A 925 24.79 7.32 -8.92
CA ILE A 925 26.15 7.81 -8.76
C ILE A 925 26.35 8.11 -7.29
N VAL A 926 27.31 7.41 -6.66
CA VAL A 926 27.79 7.74 -5.31
C VAL A 926 29.08 8.53 -5.45
N GLN A 927 29.15 9.70 -4.83
CA GLN A 927 30.35 10.52 -4.78
C GLN A 927 31.14 10.17 -3.53
N ASN A 928 32.47 10.05 -3.65
CA ASN A 928 33.34 9.78 -2.52
C ASN A 928 34.51 10.75 -2.53
N LYS A 929 34.84 11.30 -1.35
CA LYS A 929 35.95 12.22 -1.17
C LYS A 929 36.86 11.79 -0.04
N PHE A 930 38.15 11.62 -0.34
CA PHE A 930 39.13 11.15 0.65
C PHE A 930 40.55 11.64 0.34
N ASP A 931 41.40 11.65 1.38
CA ASP A 931 42.81 12.00 1.25
C ASP A 931 43.65 10.76 0.95
N ARG A 932 44.41 10.79 -0.14
CA ARG A 932 45.43 9.78 -0.47
C ARG A 932 46.82 10.34 -0.22
N ARG A 933 47.63 9.62 0.54
CA ARG A 933 49.05 9.92 0.70
C ARG A 933 49.81 9.42 -0.54
N LYS A 934 50.49 10.33 -1.23
CA LYS A 934 51.37 10.01 -2.36
C LYS A 934 52.70 9.41 -1.88
N PRO A 935 53.44 8.70 -2.75
CA PRO A 935 54.76 8.14 -2.42
C PRO A 935 55.81 9.17 -1.95
N ASP A 936 55.64 10.45 -2.28
CA ASP A 936 56.49 11.57 -1.84
C ASP A 936 56.06 12.18 -0.49
N ASP A 937 55.18 11.49 0.24
CA ASP A 937 54.61 11.87 1.54
C ASP A 937 53.66 13.08 1.51
N THR A 938 53.32 13.60 0.32
CA THR A 938 52.29 14.63 0.15
C THR A 938 50.88 14.03 0.25
N ILE A 939 49.90 14.84 0.65
CA ILE A 939 48.49 14.45 0.73
C ILE A 939 47.74 15.11 -0.42
N GLU A 940 47.01 14.32 -1.19
CA GLU A 940 46.10 14.76 -2.24
C GLU A 940 44.68 14.37 -1.85
N THR A 941 43.76 15.34 -1.86
CA THR A 941 42.33 15.05 -1.74
C THR A 941 41.82 14.59 -3.12
N ILE A 942 41.20 13.42 -3.12
CA ILE A 942 40.65 12.76 -4.31
C ILE A 942 39.14 12.77 -4.18
N GLU A 943 38.48 13.05 -5.29
CA GLU A 943 37.04 12.97 -5.45
C GLU A 943 36.76 12.00 -6.61
N GLU A 944 35.98 10.96 -6.33
CA GLU A 944 35.69 9.88 -7.25
C GLU A 944 34.19 9.61 -7.30
N ASN A 945 33.66 9.39 -8.50
CA ASN A 945 32.27 9.03 -8.73
C ASN A 945 32.16 7.53 -9.02
N TYR A 946 31.22 6.87 -8.37
CA TYR A 946 30.97 5.44 -8.48
C TYR A 946 29.59 5.19 -9.10
N PRO A 947 29.46 5.20 -10.45
CA PRO A 947 28.21 4.91 -11.12
C PRO A 947 27.85 3.42 -11.05
N THR A 948 26.62 3.11 -10.70
CA THR A 948 26.02 1.77 -10.87
C THR A 948 24.86 1.89 -11.84
N ARG A 949 24.90 1.10 -12.92
CA ARG A 949 23.91 1.13 -14.00
C ARG A 949 23.07 -0.12 -14.00
N LEU A 950 21.77 0.06 -14.11
CA LEU A 950 20.79 -0.98 -14.36
C LEU A 950 20.32 -0.88 -15.80
N ASN A 951 20.28 -2.00 -16.51
CA ASN A 951 19.59 -2.12 -17.79
C ASN A 951 18.25 -2.80 -17.54
N LEU A 952 17.15 -2.06 -17.73
CA LEU A 952 15.79 -2.54 -17.53
C LEU A 952 15.11 -2.75 -18.88
N ASP A 953 14.35 -3.82 -19.03
CA ASP A 953 13.42 -3.95 -20.15
C ASP A 953 12.15 -3.11 -19.91
N ILE A 954 11.17 -3.20 -20.82
CA ILE A 954 9.89 -2.48 -20.69
C ILE A 954 9.04 -2.98 -19.50
N GLU A 955 9.16 -4.26 -19.14
CA GLU A 955 8.43 -4.92 -18.05
C GLU A 955 9.01 -4.54 -16.67
N GLY A 956 10.20 -3.92 -16.66
CA GLY A 956 10.90 -3.52 -15.44
C GLY A 956 11.87 -4.57 -14.92
N ASN A 957 12.07 -5.66 -15.65
CA ASN A 957 13.01 -6.69 -15.27
C ASN A 957 14.45 -6.17 -15.43
N GLN A 958 15.26 -6.38 -14.40
CA GLN A 958 16.68 -6.03 -14.43
C GLN A 958 17.43 -7.04 -15.28
N ARG A 959 17.82 -6.65 -16.50
CA ARG A 959 18.54 -7.53 -17.45
C ARG A 959 20.04 -7.53 -17.22
N GLU A 960 20.62 -6.38 -16.89
CA GLU A 960 22.07 -6.25 -16.67
C GLU A 960 22.37 -5.25 -15.56
N VAL A 961 23.46 -5.50 -14.83
CA VAL A 961 24.05 -4.57 -13.86
C VAL A 961 25.50 -4.31 -14.23
N THR A 962 25.86 -3.03 -14.37
CA THR A 962 27.22 -2.59 -14.66
C THR A 962 27.73 -1.74 -13.51
N ASP A 963 28.92 -2.05 -13.00
CA ASP A 963 29.54 -1.32 -11.89
C ASP A 963 30.32 -0.07 -12.34
N ALA A 964 30.94 0.60 -11.37
CA ALA A 964 31.69 1.83 -11.58
C ALA A 964 32.94 1.71 -12.48
N ASN A 965 33.42 0.49 -12.74
CA ASN A 965 34.55 0.21 -13.63
C ASN A 965 34.08 -0.26 -15.01
N ASP A 966 32.81 -0.02 -15.36
CA ASP A 966 32.14 -0.47 -16.58
C ASP A 966 32.18 -2.01 -16.77
N ARG A 967 32.24 -2.77 -15.66
CA ARG A 967 32.20 -4.23 -15.70
C ARG A 967 30.75 -4.69 -15.60
N LEU A 968 30.33 -5.56 -16.52
CA LEU A 968 29.05 -6.27 -16.40
C LEU A 968 29.15 -7.29 -15.26
N VAL A 969 28.59 -6.95 -14.10
CA VAL A 969 28.69 -7.78 -12.89
C VAL A 969 27.61 -8.85 -12.84
N MET A 970 26.42 -8.56 -13.38
CA MET A 970 25.28 -9.47 -13.42
C MET A 970 24.54 -9.37 -14.75
N ARG A 971 24.07 -10.51 -15.26
CA ARG A 971 23.05 -10.63 -16.32
C ARG A 971 21.95 -11.56 -15.87
N TYR A 972 20.71 -11.26 -16.24
CA TYR A 972 19.53 -12.04 -15.88
C TYR A 972 18.63 -12.27 -17.10
N ASP A 973 18.07 -13.47 -17.19
CA ASP A 973 17.00 -13.81 -18.12
C ASP A 973 15.76 -14.25 -17.34
N TYR A 974 14.60 -13.92 -17.91
CA TYR A 974 13.28 -14.08 -17.28
C TYR A 974 12.36 -14.87 -18.21
N ASP A 975 11.40 -15.58 -17.61
CA ASP A 975 10.24 -16.07 -18.35
C ASP A 975 9.24 -14.93 -18.62
N MET A 976 8.17 -15.20 -19.38
CA MET A 976 7.15 -14.19 -19.72
C MET A 976 6.28 -13.74 -18.53
N LEU A 977 6.48 -14.31 -17.34
CA LEU A 977 5.79 -13.92 -16.11
C LEU A 977 6.69 -13.12 -15.17
N GLY A 978 7.91 -12.80 -15.59
CA GLY A 978 8.89 -12.06 -14.80
C GLY A 978 9.64 -12.91 -13.77
N ASN A 979 9.56 -14.24 -13.84
CA ASN A 979 10.38 -15.11 -12.99
C ASN A 979 11.79 -15.19 -13.53
N GLN A 980 12.79 -14.98 -12.67
CA GLN A 980 14.19 -15.11 -13.03
C GLN A 980 14.54 -16.59 -13.27
N VAL A 981 14.77 -16.97 -14.53
CA VAL A 981 15.06 -18.36 -14.95
C VAL A 981 16.55 -18.62 -15.15
N HIS A 982 17.34 -17.57 -15.35
CA HIS A 982 18.78 -17.67 -15.49
C HIS A 982 19.47 -16.40 -15.00
N GLN A 983 20.65 -16.59 -14.41
CA GLN A 983 21.55 -15.50 -14.07
C GLN A 983 23.00 -15.88 -14.33
N VAL A 984 23.81 -14.89 -14.68
CA VAL A 984 25.25 -15.01 -14.76
C VAL A 984 25.87 -13.91 -13.91
N SER A 985 26.61 -14.32 -12.90
CA SER A 985 27.43 -13.44 -12.07
C SER A 985 28.88 -13.53 -12.49
N MET A 986 29.56 -12.38 -12.55
CA MET A 986 31.01 -12.33 -12.73
C MET A 986 31.76 -13.08 -11.60
N GLU A 987 31.19 -13.14 -10.40
CA GLU A 987 31.82 -13.73 -9.22
C GLU A 987 31.33 -15.16 -8.91
N ALA A 988 30.04 -15.43 -9.15
CA ALA A 988 29.41 -16.71 -8.78
C ALA A 988 29.11 -17.65 -9.97
N GLY A 989 29.42 -17.23 -11.20
CA GLY A 989 29.14 -18.01 -12.41
C GLY A 989 27.67 -18.02 -12.82
N GLY A 990 27.32 -18.94 -13.72
CA GLY A 990 25.97 -19.09 -14.27
C GLY A 990 25.09 -20.01 -13.41
N ARG A 991 23.81 -19.64 -13.25
CA ARG A 991 22.79 -20.46 -12.60
C ARG A 991 21.50 -20.43 -13.41
N TRP A 992 20.93 -21.61 -13.68
CA TRP A 992 19.63 -21.78 -14.34
C TRP A 992 18.66 -22.40 -13.35
N MET A 993 17.39 -22.04 -13.43
CA MET A 993 16.32 -22.59 -12.59
C MET A 993 15.08 -22.81 -13.45
N LEU A 994 14.54 -24.02 -13.44
CA LEU A 994 13.24 -24.34 -14.01
C LEU A 994 12.24 -24.54 -12.86
N GLY A 995 11.23 -23.68 -12.79
CA GLY A 995 10.10 -23.84 -11.89
C GLY A 995 8.98 -24.69 -12.51
N ASP A 996 8.12 -25.25 -11.67
CA ASP A 996 6.83 -25.81 -12.07
C ASP A 996 5.72 -24.76 -12.12
N VAL A 997 4.51 -25.16 -12.53
CA VAL A 997 3.32 -24.28 -12.62
C VAL A 997 2.84 -23.69 -11.29
N ALA A 998 3.29 -24.22 -10.14
CA ALA A 998 3.01 -23.68 -8.81
C ALA A 998 4.17 -22.83 -8.25
N GLY A 999 5.24 -22.63 -9.02
CA GLY A 999 6.42 -21.84 -8.63
C GLY A 999 7.46 -22.63 -7.82
N GLY A 1000 7.29 -23.94 -7.63
CA GLY A 1000 8.30 -24.79 -7.00
C GLY A 1000 9.49 -25.02 -7.92
N THR A 1001 10.72 -24.93 -7.42
CA THR A 1001 11.93 -25.24 -8.21
C THR A 1001 11.97 -26.73 -8.54
N LEU A 1002 11.90 -27.10 -9.81
CA LEU A 1002 12.05 -28.49 -10.26
C LEU A 1002 13.50 -28.87 -10.50
N TYR A 1003 14.20 -28.02 -11.24
CA TYR A 1003 15.58 -28.24 -11.61
C TYR A 1003 16.37 -26.95 -11.43
N ALA A 1004 17.62 -27.08 -10.97
CA ALA A 1004 18.58 -26.00 -11.05
C ALA A 1004 19.93 -26.52 -11.54
N TRP A 1005 20.64 -25.67 -12.27
CA TRP A 1005 21.96 -25.98 -12.81
C TRP A 1005 22.94 -24.88 -12.44
N ASP A 1006 24.20 -25.23 -12.23
CA ASP A 1006 25.28 -24.25 -12.07
C ASP A 1006 26.36 -24.38 -13.15
N SER A 1007 27.25 -23.40 -13.21
CA SER A 1007 28.38 -23.40 -14.15
C SER A 1007 29.48 -24.42 -13.83
N ARG A 1008 29.37 -25.15 -12.71
CA ARG A 1008 30.25 -26.29 -12.38
C ARG A 1008 29.74 -27.60 -12.94
N GLY A 1009 28.51 -27.62 -13.49
CA GLY A 1009 27.89 -28.80 -14.07
C GLY A 1009 27.03 -29.59 -13.08
N HIS A 1010 26.80 -29.09 -11.86
CA HIS A 1010 25.85 -29.74 -10.96
C HIS A 1010 24.43 -29.50 -11.45
N THR A 1011 23.59 -30.52 -11.28
CA THR A 1011 22.14 -30.42 -11.52
C THR A 1011 21.44 -30.83 -10.24
N SER A 1012 20.63 -29.96 -9.65
CA SER A 1012 19.75 -30.32 -8.55
C SER A 1012 18.34 -30.53 -9.06
N ARG A 1013 17.66 -31.59 -8.60
CA ARG A 1013 16.26 -31.90 -8.92
C ARG A 1013 15.47 -32.07 -7.63
N THR A 1014 14.33 -31.39 -7.51
CA THR A 1014 13.48 -31.44 -6.32
C THR A 1014 12.17 -32.15 -6.62
N GLU A 1015 11.74 -33.04 -5.73
CA GLU A 1015 10.40 -33.63 -5.73
C GLU A 1015 9.59 -33.12 -4.55
N TYR A 1016 8.28 -33.06 -4.74
CA TYR A 1016 7.32 -32.48 -3.81
C TYR A 1016 6.22 -33.47 -3.45
N ASP A 1017 5.61 -33.29 -2.28
CA ASP A 1017 4.40 -34.01 -1.87
C ASP A 1017 3.11 -33.40 -2.46
N GLU A 1018 1.98 -33.96 -2.07
CA GLU A 1018 0.63 -33.57 -2.47
C GLU A 1018 0.25 -32.15 -2.03
N LEU A 1019 0.98 -31.55 -1.09
CA LEU A 1019 0.82 -30.14 -0.68
C LEU A 1019 1.90 -29.24 -1.27
N ARG A 1020 2.66 -29.74 -2.25
CA ARG A 1020 3.78 -29.06 -2.89
C ARG A 1020 4.90 -28.68 -1.91
N ARG A 1021 5.13 -29.48 -0.86
CA ARG A 1021 6.26 -29.32 0.06
C ARG A 1021 7.44 -30.18 -0.41
N PRO A 1022 8.70 -29.69 -0.38
CA PRO A 1022 9.85 -30.49 -0.80
C PRO A 1022 10.00 -31.76 0.03
N VAL A 1023 10.17 -32.92 -0.62
CA VAL A 1023 10.38 -34.22 0.04
C VAL A 1023 11.70 -34.88 -0.32
N ARG A 1024 12.23 -34.64 -1.53
CA ARG A 1024 13.52 -35.18 -2.01
C ARG A 1024 14.28 -34.12 -2.77
N VAL A 1025 15.59 -34.03 -2.55
CA VAL A 1025 16.51 -33.22 -3.35
C VAL A 1025 17.63 -34.12 -3.84
N PHE A 1026 17.66 -34.30 -5.15
CA PHE A 1026 18.68 -35.05 -5.86
C PHE A 1026 19.73 -34.11 -6.43
N VAL A 1027 21.01 -34.51 -6.42
CA VAL A 1027 22.08 -33.74 -7.06
C VAL A 1027 22.94 -34.65 -7.93
N THR A 1028 23.01 -34.35 -9.23
CA THR A 1028 23.98 -34.92 -10.16
C THR A 1028 25.29 -34.12 -10.09
N GLY A 1029 26.43 -34.83 -10.01
CA GLY A 1029 27.76 -34.22 -9.88
C GLY A 1029 28.23 -34.00 -8.44
N ALA A 1030 27.43 -34.41 -7.44
CA ALA A 1030 27.78 -34.33 -6.03
C ALA A 1030 28.98 -35.22 -5.66
N ASP A 1031 29.15 -36.36 -6.33
CA ASP A 1031 30.35 -37.19 -6.25
C ASP A 1031 31.33 -36.85 -7.39
N PRO A 1032 32.50 -36.25 -7.09
CA PRO A 1032 33.51 -35.96 -8.12
C PRO A 1032 34.08 -37.21 -8.81
N ALA A 1033 34.00 -38.39 -8.18
CA ALA A 1033 34.47 -39.65 -8.78
C ALA A 1033 33.46 -40.21 -9.79
N ASN A 1034 32.17 -39.97 -9.59
CA ASN A 1034 31.08 -40.39 -10.48
C ASN A 1034 30.19 -39.19 -10.84
N PRO A 1035 30.69 -38.22 -11.63
CA PRO A 1035 30.01 -36.93 -11.83
C PRO A 1035 28.67 -37.00 -12.57
N ASN A 1036 28.33 -38.15 -13.18
CA ASN A 1036 27.05 -38.39 -13.85
C ASN A 1036 26.03 -39.13 -12.96
N GLU A 1037 26.43 -39.56 -11.77
CA GLU A 1037 25.54 -40.22 -10.81
C GLU A 1037 24.66 -39.17 -10.13
N GLU A 1038 23.36 -39.45 -10.03
CA GLU A 1038 22.39 -38.64 -9.30
C GLU A 1038 22.23 -39.23 -7.90
N LEU A 1039 22.55 -38.45 -6.86
CA LEU A 1039 22.45 -38.88 -5.46
C LEU A 1039 21.28 -38.19 -4.78
N LEU A 1040 20.55 -38.90 -3.91
CA LEU A 1040 19.54 -38.30 -3.05
C LEU A 1040 20.24 -37.60 -1.87
N THR A 1041 20.55 -36.32 -2.04
CA THR A 1041 21.34 -35.55 -1.06
C THR A 1041 20.53 -34.98 0.11
N GLU A 1042 19.21 -34.78 -0.07
CA GLU A 1042 18.31 -34.43 1.03
C GLU A 1042 17.01 -35.21 0.97
N ARG A 1043 16.48 -35.58 2.15
CA ARG A 1043 15.17 -36.22 2.31
C ARG A 1043 14.42 -35.57 3.47
N LEU A 1044 13.21 -35.09 3.20
CA LEU A 1044 12.36 -34.38 4.17
C LEU A 1044 11.07 -35.17 4.44
N VAL A 1045 10.88 -35.60 5.68
CA VAL A 1045 9.71 -36.37 6.12
C VAL A 1045 8.84 -35.50 7.02
N TYR A 1046 7.61 -35.22 6.57
CA TYR A 1046 6.64 -34.45 7.33
C TYR A 1046 5.85 -35.33 8.30
N GLY A 1047 5.28 -34.69 9.32
CA GLY A 1047 4.68 -35.38 10.45
C GLY A 1047 3.41 -36.15 10.13
N GLU A 1048 2.74 -35.89 9.00
CA GLU A 1048 1.61 -36.70 8.54
C GLU A 1048 2.00 -38.17 8.35
N GLN A 1049 3.26 -38.48 8.03
CA GLN A 1049 3.76 -39.85 7.88
C GLN A 1049 4.14 -40.50 9.23
N HIS A 1050 4.23 -39.74 10.33
CA HIS A 1050 4.57 -40.29 11.65
C HIS A 1050 3.35 -41.03 12.26
N PRO A 1051 3.52 -42.23 12.85
CA PRO A 1051 2.40 -42.99 13.44
C PRO A 1051 1.74 -42.27 14.62
N GLU A 1052 2.50 -41.48 15.38
CA GLU A 1052 2.04 -40.70 16.54
C GLU A 1052 1.86 -39.20 16.20
N ALA A 1053 1.47 -38.88 14.96
CA ALA A 1053 1.44 -37.51 14.46
C ALA A 1053 0.58 -36.56 15.32
N GLU A 1054 -0.66 -36.95 15.61
CA GLU A 1054 -1.60 -36.13 16.39
C GLU A 1054 -1.18 -36.05 17.86
N GLU A 1055 -0.74 -37.15 18.46
CA GLU A 1055 -0.31 -37.21 19.86
C GLU A 1055 0.84 -36.23 20.13
N ARG A 1056 1.77 -36.10 19.17
CA ARG A 1056 2.96 -35.26 19.27
C ARG A 1056 2.84 -33.90 18.57
N ASN A 1057 1.65 -33.54 18.08
CA ASN A 1057 1.38 -32.30 17.33
C ASN A 1057 2.31 -32.09 16.11
N LEU A 1058 2.48 -33.14 15.30
CA LEU A 1058 3.40 -33.16 14.15
C LEU A 1058 2.70 -32.90 12.80
N ARG A 1059 1.37 -32.95 12.71
CA ARG A 1059 0.68 -32.68 11.42
C ARG A 1059 0.98 -31.25 10.97
N GLY A 1060 1.32 -31.08 9.69
CA GLY A 1060 1.79 -29.83 9.12
C GLY A 1060 3.22 -29.43 9.48
N LYS A 1061 3.99 -30.25 10.21
CA LYS A 1061 5.36 -29.96 10.65
C LYS A 1061 6.38 -30.91 10.02
N LEU A 1062 7.59 -30.43 9.77
CA LEU A 1062 8.71 -31.28 9.36
C LEU A 1062 9.16 -32.13 10.55
N TYR A 1063 9.11 -33.46 10.43
CA TYR A 1063 9.53 -34.39 11.49
C TYR A 1063 11.01 -34.77 11.37
N LEU A 1064 11.48 -35.16 10.17
CA LEU A 1064 12.86 -35.60 9.94
C LEU A 1064 13.42 -34.92 8.69
N HIS A 1065 14.60 -34.32 8.83
CA HIS A 1065 15.40 -33.77 7.73
C HIS A 1065 16.73 -34.52 7.69
N LEU A 1066 16.98 -35.19 6.56
CA LEU A 1066 18.26 -35.77 6.21
C LEU A 1066 18.95 -34.83 5.24
N ASP A 1067 20.17 -34.39 5.58
CA ASP A 1067 20.99 -33.51 4.77
C ASP A 1067 22.44 -34.02 4.72
N GLN A 1068 23.37 -33.27 4.15
CA GLN A 1068 24.77 -33.69 4.08
C GLN A 1068 25.53 -33.60 5.43
N ALA A 1069 24.90 -33.13 6.50
CA ALA A 1069 25.46 -33.09 7.85
C ALA A 1069 24.90 -34.19 8.76
N GLY A 1070 23.85 -34.91 8.35
CA GLY A 1070 23.28 -36.05 9.08
C GLY A 1070 21.76 -36.01 9.15
N ALA A 1071 21.21 -36.31 10.32
CA ALA A 1071 19.78 -36.39 10.57
C ALA A 1071 19.34 -35.43 11.68
N SER A 1072 18.32 -34.61 11.41
CA SER A 1072 17.69 -33.73 12.40
C SER A 1072 16.21 -34.07 12.54
N THR A 1073 15.73 -34.25 13.78
CA THR A 1073 14.33 -34.53 14.09
C THR A 1073 13.68 -33.45 14.95
N SER A 1074 12.44 -33.12 14.62
CA SER A 1074 11.51 -32.33 15.44
C SER A 1074 10.48 -33.28 16.05
N GLU A 1075 10.70 -33.69 17.29
CA GLU A 1075 10.03 -34.89 17.81
C GLU A 1075 8.64 -34.62 18.39
N ALA A 1076 8.39 -33.44 18.95
CA ALA A 1076 7.11 -33.08 19.56
C ALA A 1076 6.93 -31.57 19.66
N HIS A 1077 5.67 -31.11 19.56
CA HIS A 1077 5.28 -29.73 19.78
C HIS A 1077 4.20 -29.63 20.89
N ASP A 1078 4.11 -28.48 21.56
CA ASP A 1078 2.98 -28.20 22.45
C ASP A 1078 1.70 -27.88 21.66
N PHE A 1079 0.58 -27.74 22.36
CA PHE A 1079 -0.72 -27.44 21.74
C PHE A 1079 -0.81 -26.02 21.13
N LYS A 1080 0.21 -25.17 21.35
CA LYS A 1080 0.35 -23.85 20.72
C LYS A 1080 1.29 -23.89 19.51
N GLY A 1081 1.90 -25.04 19.22
CA GLY A 1081 2.81 -25.27 18.10
C GLY A 1081 4.28 -25.00 18.39
N ASN A 1082 4.69 -24.80 19.65
CA ASN A 1082 6.10 -24.60 20.01
C ASN A 1082 6.87 -25.94 20.04
N LEU A 1083 8.10 -25.96 19.53
CA LEU A 1083 8.94 -27.16 19.50
C LEU A 1083 9.44 -27.53 20.91
N LEU A 1084 9.01 -28.68 21.42
CA LEU A 1084 9.34 -29.17 22.75
C LEU A 1084 10.64 -29.99 22.80
N ARG A 1085 10.92 -30.74 21.74
CA ARG A 1085 12.09 -31.62 21.67
C ARG A 1085 12.63 -31.73 20.25
N THR A 1086 13.93 -31.57 20.13
CA THR A 1086 14.69 -31.83 18.91
C THR A 1086 15.83 -32.80 19.18
N ALA A 1087 16.19 -33.61 18.20
CA ALA A 1087 17.41 -34.39 18.24
C ALA A 1087 18.19 -34.28 16.93
N ARG A 1088 19.52 -34.25 17.01
CA ARG A 1088 20.41 -34.26 15.85
C ARG A 1088 21.41 -35.40 15.97
N ARG A 1089 21.62 -36.15 14.90
CA ARG A 1089 22.72 -37.11 14.74
C ARG A 1089 23.57 -36.69 13.56
N ILE A 1090 24.89 -36.64 13.76
CA ILE A 1090 25.83 -36.20 12.73
C ILE A 1090 26.10 -37.36 11.78
N ALA A 1091 26.37 -37.07 10.50
CA ALA A 1091 26.73 -38.09 9.52
C ALA A 1091 28.05 -38.79 9.87
N GLU A 1092 28.10 -40.11 9.71
CA GLU A 1092 29.34 -40.91 9.85
C GLU A 1092 30.30 -40.62 8.69
N GLU A 1093 29.77 -40.47 7.47
CA GLU A 1093 30.53 -40.02 6.29
C GLU A 1093 30.32 -38.52 6.07
N TYR A 1094 31.41 -37.75 6.07
CA TYR A 1094 31.39 -36.29 5.94
C TYR A 1094 32.36 -35.75 4.87
N LYS A 1095 33.15 -36.63 4.26
CA LYS A 1095 34.13 -36.27 3.22
C LYS A 1095 33.61 -36.54 1.82
N GLN A 1096 32.62 -37.40 1.69
CA GLN A 1096 31.90 -37.69 0.45
C GLN A 1096 30.44 -37.29 0.58
N ALA A 1097 29.79 -37.06 -0.55
CA ALA A 1097 28.35 -36.84 -0.58
C ALA A 1097 27.60 -38.10 -0.12
N ILE A 1098 26.61 -37.91 0.73
CA ILE A 1098 25.78 -38.98 1.28
C ILE A 1098 24.58 -39.16 0.36
N ASP A 1099 24.31 -40.42 -0.01
CA ASP A 1099 23.10 -40.81 -0.72
C ASP A 1099 22.08 -41.44 0.25
N TRP A 1100 20.96 -40.76 0.43
CA TRP A 1100 19.88 -41.18 1.34
C TRP A 1100 18.91 -42.19 0.73
N SER A 1101 19.17 -42.70 -0.48
CA SER A 1101 18.31 -43.65 -1.21
C SER A 1101 17.95 -44.90 -0.39
N ALA A 1102 18.87 -45.40 0.45
CA ALA A 1102 18.59 -46.53 1.34
C ALA A 1102 17.54 -46.22 2.41
N VAL A 1103 17.49 -44.97 2.90
CA VAL A 1103 16.48 -44.51 3.87
C VAL A 1103 15.16 -44.21 3.16
N ASP A 1104 15.20 -43.63 1.97
CA ASP A 1104 13.99 -43.38 1.19
C ASP A 1104 13.24 -44.67 0.82
N ALA A 1105 13.97 -45.75 0.50
CA ALA A 1105 13.38 -47.03 0.10
C ALA A 1105 12.51 -47.70 1.18
N VAL A 1106 12.64 -47.31 2.45
CA VAL A 1106 11.81 -47.83 3.56
C VAL A 1106 10.70 -46.86 3.99
N LEU A 1107 10.64 -45.68 3.39
CA LEU A 1107 9.57 -44.69 3.60
C LEU A 1107 8.42 -44.93 2.60
N PRO A 1108 7.17 -44.69 3.01
CA PRO A 1108 6.05 -44.78 2.08
C PRO A 1108 6.10 -43.66 1.04
N ALA A 1109 5.70 -44.00 -0.19
CA ALA A 1109 5.60 -43.03 -1.29
C ALA A 1109 4.41 -42.07 -1.13
N ASP A 1110 3.29 -42.56 -0.57
CA ASP A 1110 2.09 -41.78 -0.24
C ASP A 1110 2.35 -40.91 1.01
N GLY A 1111 2.10 -39.60 0.89
CA GLY A 1111 2.27 -38.63 1.98
C GLY A 1111 1.37 -38.87 3.20
N ALA A 1112 0.24 -39.55 3.03
CA ALA A 1112 -0.71 -39.88 4.10
C ALA A 1112 -0.39 -41.21 4.80
N ALA A 1113 0.40 -42.08 4.17
CA ALA A 1113 0.75 -43.38 4.72
C ALA A 1113 1.79 -43.28 5.85
N LYS A 1114 1.61 -44.10 6.89
CA LYS A 1114 2.50 -44.09 8.07
C LYS A 1114 3.76 -44.93 7.81
N PHE A 1115 4.93 -44.39 8.13
CA PHE A 1115 6.17 -45.17 8.10
C PHE A 1115 6.32 -46.04 9.36
N ILE A 1116 7.18 -47.05 9.30
CA ILE A 1116 7.53 -47.91 10.44
C ILE A 1116 8.84 -47.39 11.08
N PRO A 1117 8.83 -46.80 12.29
CA PRO A 1117 10.02 -46.17 12.85
C PRO A 1117 11.23 -47.08 12.99
N SER A 1118 11.03 -48.35 13.36
CA SER A 1118 12.12 -49.32 13.48
C SER A 1118 12.79 -49.66 12.15
N ALA A 1119 12.05 -49.60 11.04
CA ALA A 1119 12.59 -49.86 9.71
C ALA A 1119 13.48 -48.70 9.26
N VAL A 1120 13.03 -47.45 9.43
CA VAL A 1120 13.81 -46.23 9.18
C VAL A 1120 15.08 -46.23 10.04
N GLU A 1121 14.97 -46.54 11.33
CA GLU A 1121 16.11 -46.57 12.24
C GLU A 1121 17.15 -47.64 11.84
N THR A 1122 16.71 -48.81 11.36
CA THR A 1122 17.61 -49.89 10.94
C THR A 1122 18.54 -49.47 9.78
N VAL A 1123 18.02 -48.67 8.84
CA VAL A 1123 18.79 -48.21 7.68
C VAL A 1123 19.50 -46.88 7.93
N LEU A 1124 19.00 -46.05 8.85
CA LEU A 1124 19.60 -44.76 9.20
C LEU A 1124 20.82 -44.92 10.14
N ALA A 1125 20.73 -45.82 11.14
CA ALA A 1125 21.79 -46.02 12.13
C ALA A 1125 23.22 -46.24 11.60
N PRO A 1126 23.48 -46.96 10.49
CA PRO A 1126 24.84 -47.08 9.95
C PRO A 1126 25.36 -45.83 9.22
N LEU A 1127 24.51 -44.84 8.95
CA LEU A 1127 24.86 -43.62 8.20
C LEU A 1127 25.11 -42.40 9.09
N VAL A 1128 24.71 -42.48 10.36
CA VAL A 1128 24.82 -41.39 11.35
C VAL A 1128 25.39 -41.90 12.66
N GLU A 1129 26.01 -41.01 13.43
CA GLU A 1129 26.55 -41.34 14.75
C GLU A 1129 25.45 -41.88 15.67
N ALA A 1130 25.82 -42.84 16.53
CA ALA A 1130 24.87 -43.54 17.40
C ALA A 1130 24.22 -42.61 18.45
N ASP A 1131 24.97 -41.64 18.99
CA ASP A 1131 24.52 -40.78 20.09
C ASP A 1131 23.81 -39.52 19.56
N PRO A 1132 22.52 -39.30 19.89
CA PRO A 1132 21.80 -38.10 19.46
C PRO A 1132 22.09 -36.89 20.38
N PHE A 1133 22.37 -35.74 19.76
CA PHE A 1133 22.38 -34.44 20.43
C PHE A 1133 20.94 -33.94 20.62
N THR A 1134 20.37 -34.21 21.80
CA THR A 1134 18.98 -33.84 22.10
C THR A 1134 18.92 -32.48 22.80
N ALA A 1135 17.99 -31.63 22.39
CA ALA A 1135 17.60 -30.44 23.14
C ALA A 1135 16.10 -30.45 23.45
N GLN A 1136 15.73 -29.88 24.60
CA GLN A 1136 14.34 -29.80 25.05
C GLN A 1136 14.02 -28.38 25.51
N THR A 1137 12.82 -27.90 25.18
CA THR A 1137 12.36 -26.58 25.60
C THR A 1137 10.96 -26.66 26.19
N THR A 1138 10.73 -25.90 27.25
CA THR A 1138 9.39 -25.67 27.82
C THR A 1138 9.04 -24.20 27.67
N TYR A 1139 7.75 -23.90 27.47
CA TYR A 1139 7.26 -22.57 27.19
C TYR A 1139 6.15 -22.19 28.15
N ASP A 1140 5.96 -20.89 28.35
CA ASP A 1140 4.81 -20.34 29.07
C ASP A 1140 3.66 -19.97 28.11
N ALA A 1141 2.57 -19.38 28.61
CA ALA A 1141 1.40 -19.03 27.80
C ALA A 1141 1.66 -17.92 26.76
N LEU A 1142 2.75 -17.17 26.91
CA LEU A 1142 3.19 -16.14 25.97
C LEU A 1142 4.19 -16.68 24.93
N ASN A 1143 4.40 -18.00 24.89
CA ASN A 1143 5.39 -18.68 24.04
C ASN A 1143 6.85 -18.30 24.35
N ARG A 1144 7.13 -17.82 25.57
CA ARG A 1144 8.51 -17.57 26.00
C ARG A 1144 9.13 -18.87 26.51
N PRO A 1145 10.38 -19.21 26.14
CA PRO A 1145 11.08 -20.33 26.75
C PRO A 1145 11.23 -20.10 28.26
N THR A 1146 10.85 -21.06 29.10
CA THR A 1146 11.05 -21.03 30.56
C THR A 1146 12.13 -21.99 31.05
N SER A 1147 12.48 -22.96 30.21
CA SER A 1147 13.62 -23.85 30.42
C SER A 1147 14.08 -24.39 29.08
N VAL A 1148 15.39 -24.39 28.82
CA VAL A 1148 16.04 -24.99 27.66
C VAL A 1148 17.13 -25.95 28.14
N THR A 1149 16.97 -27.23 27.87
CA THR A 1149 17.98 -28.27 28.14
C THR A 1149 18.82 -28.48 26.89
N ALA A 1150 20.13 -28.22 26.99
CA ALA A 1150 21.11 -28.45 25.94
C ALA A 1150 21.56 -29.93 25.89
N PRO A 1151 22.21 -30.39 24.79
CA PRO A 1151 22.68 -31.77 24.65
C PRO A 1151 23.66 -32.27 25.73
N ASP A 1152 24.38 -31.36 26.40
CA ASP A 1152 25.29 -31.71 27.50
C ASP A 1152 24.58 -31.81 28.88
N ASN A 1153 23.24 -31.77 28.87
CA ASN A 1153 22.35 -31.68 30.04
C ASN A 1153 22.44 -30.35 30.82
N SER A 1154 23.03 -29.30 30.26
CA SER A 1154 22.92 -27.97 30.84
C SER A 1154 21.50 -27.44 30.69
N VAL A 1155 20.89 -26.95 31.78
CA VAL A 1155 19.52 -26.40 31.75
C VAL A 1155 19.58 -24.90 31.95
N TYR A 1156 19.24 -24.14 30.92
CA TYR A 1156 19.10 -22.68 30.89
C TYR A 1156 17.68 -22.29 31.32
N ARG A 1157 17.56 -21.42 32.33
CA ARG A 1157 16.28 -20.98 32.93
C ARG A 1157 16.19 -19.45 32.92
N PRO A 1158 15.56 -18.85 31.90
CA PRO A 1158 15.30 -17.42 31.89
C PRO A 1158 14.11 -17.09 32.80
N THR A 1159 14.15 -15.93 33.45
CA THR A 1159 13.02 -15.31 34.14
C THR A 1159 12.74 -13.95 33.51
N PHE A 1160 11.47 -13.58 33.38
CA PHE A 1160 11.05 -12.34 32.74
C PHE A 1160 10.42 -11.37 33.76
N ASN A 1161 10.67 -10.07 33.57
CA ASN A 1161 10.18 -8.98 34.42
C ASN A 1161 8.70 -8.63 34.13
N GLU A 1162 8.18 -7.63 34.84
CA GLU A 1162 6.78 -7.19 34.66
C GLU A 1162 6.52 -6.60 33.27
N ALA A 1163 7.51 -5.98 32.63
CA ALA A 1163 7.43 -5.44 31.27
C ALA A 1163 7.59 -6.50 30.16
N ASN A 1164 7.59 -7.80 30.52
CA ASN A 1164 7.71 -8.92 29.58
C ASN A 1164 9.10 -9.04 28.92
N LEU A 1165 10.16 -8.53 29.55
CA LEU A 1165 11.56 -8.58 29.11
C LEU A 1165 12.39 -9.53 29.99
N LEU A 1166 13.55 -10.00 29.50
CA LEU A 1166 14.42 -10.94 30.22
C LEU A 1166 15.05 -10.27 31.44
N GLU A 1167 14.84 -10.80 32.64
CA GLU A 1167 15.35 -10.23 33.89
C GLU A 1167 16.56 -11.01 34.44
N LYS A 1168 16.46 -12.34 34.45
CA LYS A 1168 17.44 -13.23 35.09
C LYS A 1168 17.71 -14.46 34.25
N VAL A 1169 18.92 -15.00 34.41
CA VAL A 1169 19.35 -16.25 33.77
C VAL A 1169 20.07 -17.11 34.80
N ASP A 1170 19.46 -18.25 35.09
CA ASP A 1170 20.05 -19.31 35.91
C ASP A 1170 20.39 -20.53 35.04
N VAL A 1171 21.53 -21.17 35.29
CA VAL A 1171 21.97 -22.35 34.52
C VAL A 1171 22.39 -23.50 35.45
N ASN A 1172 21.74 -24.65 35.29
CA ASN A 1172 22.19 -25.91 35.86
C ASN A 1172 23.22 -26.55 34.91
N LEU A 1173 24.51 -26.26 35.08
CA LEU A 1173 25.56 -26.74 34.16
C LEU A 1173 25.70 -28.27 34.20
N ARG A 1174 25.61 -28.93 33.04
CA ARG A 1174 25.82 -30.38 32.85
C ARG A 1174 25.10 -31.26 33.87
N GLY A 1175 23.81 -31.00 34.10
CA GLY A 1175 22.98 -31.76 35.04
C GLY A 1175 23.26 -31.47 36.52
N ALA A 1176 24.00 -30.40 36.86
CA ALA A 1176 24.18 -29.98 38.24
C ALA A 1176 22.83 -29.67 38.93
N VAL A 1177 22.65 -30.16 40.16
CA VAL A 1177 21.40 -29.95 40.92
C VAL A 1177 21.19 -28.49 41.30
N VAL A 1178 22.27 -27.77 41.58
CA VAL A 1178 22.24 -26.37 41.97
C VAL A 1178 22.40 -25.49 40.73
N ALA A 1179 21.47 -24.56 40.54
CA ALA A 1179 21.56 -23.58 39.46
C ALA A 1179 22.62 -22.52 39.79
N THR A 1180 23.41 -22.14 38.79
CA THR A 1180 24.39 -21.05 38.88
C THR A 1180 23.79 -19.81 38.23
N PRO A 1181 23.72 -18.65 38.93
CA PRO A 1181 23.24 -17.41 38.34
C PRO A 1181 24.30 -16.86 37.37
N PHE A 1182 23.92 -16.67 36.11
CA PHE A 1182 24.74 -16.00 35.09
C PHE A 1182 24.36 -14.53 34.95
N VAL A 1183 23.07 -14.23 35.10
CA VAL A 1183 22.53 -12.87 35.10
C VAL A 1183 21.57 -12.75 36.28
N SER A 1184 21.90 -11.89 37.24
CA SER A 1184 21.10 -11.70 38.45
C SER A 1184 20.05 -10.59 38.35
N ASN A 1185 20.23 -9.64 37.42
CA ASN A 1185 19.26 -8.60 37.09
C ASN A 1185 19.59 -7.99 35.72
N ILE A 1186 18.57 -7.56 34.98
CA ILE A 1186 18.66 -6.68 33.81
C ILE A 1186 17.61 -5.59 33.99
N ASP A 1187 18.05 -4.34 33.92
CA ASP A 1187 17.17 -3.17 33.87
C ASP A 1187 17.15 -2.64 32.43
N TYR A 1188 15.99 -2.15 32.02
CA TYR A 1188 15.75 -1.62 30.67
C TYR A 1188 15.43 -0.13 30.76
N ASP A 1189 15.72 0.59 29.68
CA ASP A 1189 15.12 1.89 29.41
C ASP A 1189 13.61 1.72 29.15
N ALA A 1190 12.90 2.85 29.11
CA ALA A 1190 11.47 2.87 28.89
C ALA A 1190 11.09 2.43 27.46
#